data_AF-A0A1C5ATN6-F1
#
_entry.id   AF-A0A1C5ATN6-F1
#
_cell.length_a   1.000
_cell.length_b   1.000
_cell.length_c   1.000
_cell.angle_alpha   90.00
_cell.angle_beta   90.00
_cell.angle_gamma   90.00
#
_symmetry.space_group_name_H-M   'P 1'
#
loop_
_entity.id
_entity.type
_entity.pdbx_description
1 polymer ?
#
loop_
_entity_poly.entity_id
_entity_poly.type
_entity_poly.pdbx_seq_one_letter_code
_entity_poly.pdbx_strand_id
1 'polypeptide(L)'
;MPPVAPLSQYVLKLTSRCDLSCDHCYVYEHPDQSWRRQPRLMTPDTVEATARRIAEHAATHRLDTVRVVLHGGEPLLAGAARLAATADTLRRAVAPVARLDLRMQSNGVLLSPEIADVLVAHDIRVGISLDGDRSANDRHRRYASGASSHDQVRRALALLRRPEYRSAYAGLLCTVDLANDPIRVYQALLAEEPPRIDFLLPHANWDRPPARPDGAATPYADWLLTIHRRWLADGRPVPIRLLESLLATAAGGSTGTEAVGLAPADLVVVETDGTFEQVDSLKSAFHGAAATGLDVFRHPVDEAAAHPGIAVRQSGLAGLCATCRSCPLVRRCGGGLFAHRYRSGSGFDNPSAYCADLAALVRATAAPAGPVPAASADSLPPAVLDDLGSGRGSAESVGQLAAVHLGIARALTVALSPAATADPVAAAGWRLLVDLDVSAPDAVHTVLSHPFVRRWAQRCRAGETGELPHLAAVAVAAAVRAGVDADLVLPVRSGAVHLPTLGTIIVDAGVDTVPVVVSGGAVELRAGRRRVRVRPVLGPNPDRWQPTRAARTGDGAVLLEDTDPYRDCFDLPVAARLTPAVADRWTAQVQRAVHRLDAEAVGYAAGVHALLRAVVPLRPDPSGRSRSAAARSAFGAVAVTPVADDAALAVLLVHEVQHLKLDAVLDVCELFDPADARRLRVPWRDDPRPVEGALHGVYAHLGVADVWRHRGGVEAAAHFRRYRDWTDGAVDALLDLGSLTADGERFVRRMRATLDDWR
;
A
#
# COMPACT_ATOMS: atom_id res chain seq x y z
N MET A 1 -13.09 5.98 -39.54
CA MET A 1 -12.81 5.22 -38.31
C MET A 1 -11.56 5.79 -37.66
N PRO A 2 -11.48 5.89 -36.33
CA PRO A 2 -10.22 6.21 -35.66
C PRO A 2 -9.13 5.18 -36.06
N PRO A 3 -7.85 5.58 -36.09
CA PRO A 3 -6.76 4.66 -36.41
C PRO A 3 -6.71 3.52 -35.38
N VAL A 4 -6.58 2.29 -35.87
CA VAL A 4 -6.48 1.07 -35.07
C VAL A 4 -5.13 1.07 -34.36
N ALA A 5 -5.14 0.80 -33.05
CA ALA A 5 -3.92 0.71 -32.26
C ALA A 5 -3.17 -0.59 -32.57
N PRO A 6 -1.81 -0.56 -32.59
CA PRO A 6 -1.03 -1.76 -32.84
C PRO A 6 -1.22 -2.79 -31.72
N LEU A 7 -1.11 -4.07 -32.08
CA LEU A 7 -1.18 -5.19 -31.15
C LEU A 7 0.19 -5.49 -30.53
N SER A 8 0.25 -5.47 -29.20
CA SER A 8 1.46 -5.80 -28.42
C SER A 8 1.35 -7.12 -27.65
N GLN A 9 0.16 -7.75 -27.62
CA GLN A 9 -0.08 -9.00 -26.91
C GLN A 9 -0.58 -10.11 -27.84
N TYR A 10 0.01 -11.29 -27.69
CA TYR A 10 -0.32 -12.47 -28.48
C TYR A 10 -0.54 -13.66 -27.55
N VAL A 11 -1.71 -14.30 -27.62
CA VAL A 11 -1.98 -15.55 -26.90
C VAL A 11 -1.85 -16.70 -27.88
N LEU A 12 -0.82 -17.53 -27.72
CA LEU A 12 -0.54 -18.65 -28.60
C LEU A 12 -1.09 -19.94 -27.98
N LYS A 13 -2.00 -20.60 -28.68
CA LYS A 13 -2.52 -21.92 -28.31
C LYS A 13 -1.53 -22.98 -28.75
N LEU A 14 -0.63 -23.40 -27.87
CA LEU A 14 0.32 -24.47 -28.15
C LEU A 14 -0.36 -25.83 -28.26
N THR A 15 -1.42 -26.02 -27.49
CA THR A 15 -2.27 -27.20 -27.55
C THR A 15 -3.74 -26.77 -27.60
N SER A 16 -4.60 -27.64 -28.13
CA SER A 16 -6.06 -27.40 -28.17
C SER A 16 -6.82 -28.35 -27.24
N ARG A 17 -6.11 -29.11 -26.39
CA ARG A 17 -6.66 -30.12 -25.48
C ARG A 17 -6.15 -29.87 -24.07
N CYS A 18 -6.94 -30.26 -23.07
CA CYS A 18 -6.58 -30.17 -21.66
C CYS A 18 -6.68 -31.57 -21.05
N ASP A 19 -5.89 -31.81 -20.02
CA ASP A 19 -5.90 -33.00 -19.18
C ASP A 19 -6.88 -32.91 -17.99
N LEU A 20 -7.43 -31.73 -17.73
CA LEU A 20 -8.55 -31.50 -16.82
C LEU A 20 -9.87 -31.28 -17.57
N SER A 21 -10.98 -31.58 -16.90
CA SER A 21 -12.35 -31.41 -17.40
C SER A 21 -13.10 -30.41 -16.51
N CYS A 22 -12.64 -29.16 -16.48
CA CYS A 22 -13.27 -28.16 -15.65
C CYS A 22 -14.65 -27.76 -16.20
N ASP A 23 -15.70 -27.94 -15.40
CA ASP A 23 -17.11 -27.68 -15.78
C ASP A 23 -17.43 -26.20 -16.06
N HIS A 24 -16.64 -25.28 -15.53
CA HIS A 24 -16.73 -23.85 -15.79
C HIS A 24 -15.82 -23.39 -16.96
N CYS A 25 -15.16 -24.31 -17.68
CA CYS A 25 -14.22 -23.94 -18.74
C CYS A 25 -14.95 -23.41 -19.97
N TYR A 26 -14.79 -22.12 -20.26
CA TYR A 26 -15.43 -21.48 -21.41
C TYR A 26 -14.93 -21.97 -22.79
N VAL A 27 -13.83 -22.72 -22.85
CA VAL A 27 -13.37 -23.32 -24.11
C VAL A 27 -14.12 -24.62 -24.39
N TYR A 28 -14.43 -25.41 -23.36
CA TYR A 28 -14.97 -26.76 -23.52
C TYR A 28 -16.48 -26.86 -23.26
N GLU A 29 -17.03 -26.00 -22.39
CA GLU A 29 -18.41 -26.11 -21.86
C GLU A 29 -19.36 -25.02 -22.39
N HIS A 30 -18.82 -24.01 -23.06
CA HIS A 30 -19.59 -22.88 -23.59
C HIS A 30 -20.00 -23.09 -25.07
N PRO A 31 -20.80 -22.17 -25.67
CA PRO A 31 -21.41 -22.40 -26.99
C PRO A 31 -20.42 -22.72 -28.10
N ASP A 32 -19.22 -22.12 -28.07
CA ASP A 32 -18.23 -22.40 -29.09
C ASP A 32 -17.50 -23.73 -28.86
N GLN A 33 -17.62 -24.64 -29.83
CA GLN A 33 -16.98 -25.95 -29.83
C GLN A 33 -15.92 -26.09 -30.95
N SER A 34 -15.40 -24.97 -31.46
CA SER A 34 -14.38 -24.93 -32.53
C SER A 34 -13.10 -25.69 -32.17
N TRP A 35 -12.74 -25.73 -30.89
CA TRP A 35 -11.59 -26.48 -30.34
C TRP A 35 -11.58 -27.95 -30.79
N ARG A 36 -12.75 -28.57 -31.01
CA ARG A 36 -12.84 -29.98 -31.44
C ARG A 36 -12.17 -30.22 -32.79
N ARG A 37 -12.22 -29.21 -33.67
CA ARG A 37 -11.64 -29.26 -35.03
C ARG A 37 -10.18 -28.80 -35.08
N GLN A 38 -9.72 -28.10 -34.04
CA GLN A 38 -8.35 -27.61 -33.97
C GLN A 38 -7.33 -28.76 -33.86
N PRO A 39 -6.16 -28.68 -34.55
CA PRO A 39 -5.05 -29.60 -34.34
C PRO A 39 -4.68 -29.70 -32.86
N ARG A 40 -4.27 -30.89 -32.41
CA ARG A 40 -3.95 -31.08 -30.97
C ARG A 40 -2.77 -30.24 -30.51
N LEU A 41 -1.81 -30.01 -31.40
CA LEU A 41 -0.56 -29.30 -31.14
C LEU A 41 -0.29 -28.30 -32.28
N MET A 42 0.28 -27.16 -31.93
CA MET A 42 0.84 -26.22 -32.88
C MET A 42 2.12 -26.81 -33.52
N THR A 43 2.20 -26.75 -34.85
CA THR A 43 3.36 -27.27 -35.60
C THR A 43 4.54 -26.28 -35.55
N PRO A 44 5.80 -26.74 -35.71
CA PRO A 44 6.95 -25.84 -35.80
C PRO A 44 6.80 -24.78 -36.89
N ASP A 45 6.27 -25.15 -38.06
CA ASP A 45 6.03 -24.21 -39.17
C ASP A 45 5.03 -23.11 -38.79
N THR A 46 4.00 -23.46 -38.00
CA THR A 46 3.03 -22.49 -37.47
C THR A 46 3.69 -21.55 -36.46
N VAL A 47 4.55 -22.07 -35.58
CA VAL A 47 5.32 -21.25 -34.63
C VAL A 47 6.23 -20.27 -35.37
N GLU A 48 6.96 -20.73 -36.39
CA GLU A 48 7.85 -19.89 -37.20
C GLU A 48 7.06 -18.81 -37.95
N ALA A 49 5.96 -19.17 -38.61
CA ALA A 49 5.08 -18.22 -39.27
C ALA A 49 4.53 -17.18 -38.28
N THR A 50 4.10 -17.61 -37.10
CA THR A 50 3.61 -16.72 -36.03
C THR A 50 4.69 -15.76 -35.56
N ALA A 51 5.88 -16.27 -35.24
CA ALA A 51 7.02 -15.49 -34.76
C ALA A 51 7.43 -14.42 -35.78
N ARG A 52 7.45 -14.78 -37.06
CA ARG A 52 7.71 -13.84 -38.16
C ARG A 52 6.66 -12.74 -38.23
N ARG A 53 5.35 -13.08 -38.19
CA ARG A 53 4.27 -12.07 -38.24
C ARG A 53 4.32 -11.11 -37.06
N ILE A 54 4.62 -11.60 -35.87
CA ILE A 54 4.81 -10.78 -34.66
C ILE A 54 5.99 -9.81 -34.84
N ALA A 55 7.13 -10.29 -35.34
CA ALA A 55 8.31 -9.47 -35.56
C ALA A 55 8.09 -8.40 -36.65
N GLU A 56 7.43 -8.75 -37.75
CA GLU A 56 7.01 -7.83 -38.83
C GLU A 56 6.17 -6.67 -38.25
N HIS A 57 5.17 -7.00 -37.44
CA HIS A 57 4.30 -6.01 -36.79
C HIS A 57 5.06 -5.13 -35.79
N ALA A 58 5.88 -5.74 -34.94
CA ALA A 58 6.65 -5.04 -33.92
C ALA A 58 7.64 -4.04 -34.56
N ALA A 59 8.31 -4.43 -35.64
CA ALA A 59 9.21 -3.55 -36.38
C ALA A 59 8.45 -2.39 -37.06
N THR A 60 7.33 -2.69 -37.72
CA THR A 60 6.50 -1.70 -38.42
C THR A 60 6.00 -0.60 -37.48
N HIS A 61 5.55 -0.99 -36.28
CA HIS A 61 4.99 -0.07 -35.28
C HIS A 61 6.00 0.42 -34.25
N ARG A 62 7.26 -0.04 -34.34
CA ARG A 62 8.34 0.27 -33.38
C ARG A 62 7.93 0.00 -31.94
N LEU A 63 7.41 -1.20 -31.69
CA LEU A 63 6.98 -1.60 -30.35
C LEU A 63 8.19 -1.82 -29.44
N ASP A 64 8.21 -1.17 -28.27
CA ASP A 64 9.27 -1.37 -27.29
C ASP A 64 9.25 -2.78 -26.68
N THR A 65 8.06 -3.35 -26.54
CA THR A 65 7.84 -4.66 -25.90
C THR A 65 6.73 -5.43 -26.60
N VAL A 66 6.99 -6.72 -26.81
CA VAL A 66 6.02 -7.70 -27.31
C VAL A 66 5.81 -8.74 -26.21
N ARG A 67 4.56 -8.97 -25.82
CA ARG A 67 4.20 -10.03 -24.88
C ARG A 67 3.60 -11.21 -25.63
N VAL A 68 4.16 -12.39 -25.40
CA VAL A 68 3.61 -13.65 -25.90
C VAL A 68 3.23 -14.53 -24.72
N VAL A 69 1.96 -14.91 -24.65
CA VAL A 69 1.41 -15.80 -23.62
C VAL A 69 1.22 -17.18 -24.23
N LEU A 70 2.06 -18.13 -23.81
CA LEU A 70 1.89 -19.54 -24.12
C LEU A 70 0.69 -20.08 -23.36
N HIS A 71 -0.29 -20.57 -24.09
CA HIS A 71 -1.57 -21.03 -23.56
C HIS A 71 -2.03 -22.26 -24.36
N GLY A 72 -3.27 -22.66 -24.12
CA GLY A 72 -4.09 -23.48 -25.02
C GLY A 72 -4.30 -24.84 -24.43
N GLY A 73 -5.56 -25.29 -24.42
CA GLY A 73 -6.08 -26.24 -23.46
C GLY A 73 -5.27 -26.27 -22.16
N GLU A 74 -4.33 -27.20 -22.08
CA GLU A 74 -3.17 -27.13 -21.19
C GLU A 74 -1.84 -27.02 -21.98
N PRO A 75 -1.05 -25.93 -21.86
CA PRO A 75 0.20 -25.77 -22.61
C PRO A 75 1.30 -26.75 -22.19
N LEU A 76 1.31 -27.23 -20.94
CA LEU A 76 2.33 -28.19 -20.47
C LEU A 76 2.25 -29.56 -21.18
N LEU A 77 1.14 -29.88 -21.84
CA LEU A 77 1.02 -31.05 -22.72
C LEU A 77 1.97 -31.00 -23.92
N ALA A 78 2.53 -29.84 -24.26
CA ALA A 78 3.55 -29.71 -25.30
C ALA A 78 4.88 -30.38 -24.91
N GLY A 79 5.17 -30.49 -23.60
CA GLY A 79 6.43 -31.01 -23.07
C GLY A 79 7.59 -30.00 -23.13
N ALA A 80 8.62 -30.24 -22.30
CA ALA A 80 9.76 -29.34 -22.12
C ALA A 80 10.49 -28.99 -23.43
N ALA A 81 10.80 -29.99 -24.26
CA ALA A 81 11.53 -29.79 -25.52
C ALA A 81 10.79 -28.86 -26.51
N ARG A 82 9.46 -28.98 -26.61
CA ARG A 82 8.65 -28.14 -27.51
C ARG A 82 8.50 -26.73 -26.96
N LEU A 83 8.38 -26.58 -25.64
CA LEU A 83 8.35 -25.28 -24.98
C LEU A 83 9.66 -24.51 -25.24
N ALA A 84 10.81 -25.16 -25.05
CA ALA A 84 12.13 -24.61 -25.34
C ALA A 84 12.25 -24.18 -26.82
N ALA A 85 11.94 -25.09 -27.75
CA ALA A 85 12.01 -24.81 -29.18
C ALA A 85 11.09 -23.65 -29.61
N THR A 86 9.90 -23.56 -29.02
CA THR A 86 8.96 -22.46 -29.28
C THR A 86 9.51 -21.13 -28.76
N ALA A 87 10.02 -21.12 -27.52
CA ALA A 87 10.60 -19.93 -26.92
C ALA A 87 11.82 -19.42 -27.70
N ASP A 88 12.69 -20.33 -28.15
CA ASP A 88 13.85 -19.98 -29.00
C ASP A 88 13.41 -19.39 -30.34
N THR A 89 12.38 -19.95 -30.96
CA THR A 89 11.86 -19.46 -32.24
C THR A 89 11.30 -18.04 -32.11
N LEU A 90 10.46 -17.81 -31.09
CA LEU A 90 9.95 -16.48 -30.79
C LEU A 90 11.07 -15.49 -30.47
N ARG A 91 12.07 -15.90 -29.68
CA ARG A 91 13.18 -15.04 -29.28
C ARG A 91 14.07 -14.67 -30.47
N ARG A 92 14.41 -15.63 -31.34
CA ARG A 92 15.19 -15.37 -32.55
C ARG A 92 14.51 -14.37 -33.48
N ALA A 93 13.18 -14.46 -33.63
CA ALA A 93 12.44 -13.56 -34.50
C ALA A 93 12.23 -12.16 -33.91
N VAL A 94 11.85 -12.06 -32.62
CA VAL A 94 11.36 -10.82 -32.02
C VAL A 94 12.45 -9.99 -31.34
N ALA A 95 13.43 -10.63 -30.68
CA ALA A 95 14.46 -9.91 -29.91
C ALA A 95 15.29 -8.88 -30.71
N PRO A 96 15.52 -9.03 -32.04
CA PRO A 96 16.20 -8.01 -32.84
C PRO A 96 15.42 -6.70 -32.98
N VAL A 97 14.11 -6.69 -32.77
CA VAL A 97 13.23 -5.54 -33.05
C VAL A 97 12.45 -5.04 -31.84
N ALA A 98 12.24 -5.87 -30.81
CA ALA A 98 11.51 -5.52 -29.60
C ALA A 98 11.93 -6.39 -28.42
N ARG A 99 11.70 -5.92 -27.18
CA ARG A 99 11.87 -6.76 -25.99
C ARG A 99 10.76 -7.80 -25.92
N LEU A 100 11.11 -9.08 -25.89
CA LEU A 100 10.16 -10.18 -25.75
C LEU A 100 9.87 -10.50 -24.27
N ASP A 101 8.60 -10.44 -23.85
CA ASP A 101 8.11 -10.88 -22.55
C ASP A 101 7.33 -12.20 -22.71
N LEU A 102 7.95 -13.33 -22.38
CA LEU A 102 7.33 -14.65 -22.45
C LEU A 102 6.59 -14.98 -21.15
N ARG A 103 5.31 -15.33 -21.30
CA ARG A 103 4.45 -15.76 -20.20
C ARG A 103 3.79 -17.09 -20.52
N MET A 104 3.30 -17.77 -19.50
CA MET A 104 2.48 -18.97 -19.66
C MET A 104 1.32 -18.94 -18.67
N GLN A 105 0.17 -19.50 -19.05
CA GLN A 105 -0.92 -19.81 -18.12
C GLN A 105 -1.20 -21.30 -18.17
N SER A 106 -1.09 -21.99 -17.03
CA SER A 106 -1.24 -23.44 -16.92
C SER A 106 -2.13 -23.83 -15.75
N ASN A 107 -2.75 -25.00 -15.80
CA ASN A 107 -3.38 -25.65 -14.66
C ASN A 107 -2.35 -26.22 -13.66
N GLY A 108 -1.07 -26.35 -14.05
CA GLY A 108 0.04 -26.76 -13.21
C GLY A 108 0.20 -28.27 -12.98
N VAL A 109 -0.75 -29.12 -13.36
CA VAL A 109 -0.75 -30.53 -12.93
C VAL A 109 0.39 -31.37 -13.54
N LEU A 110 0.93 -30.92 -14.67
CA LEU A 110 2.07 -31.54 -15.37
C LEU A 110 3.39 -30.84 -15.10
N LEU A 111 3.45 -29.84 -14.22
CA LEU A 111 4.68 -29.11 -13.97
C LEU A 111 5.70 -30.02 -13.27
N SER A 112 6.84 -30.22 -13.93
CA SER A 112 7.96 -31.05 -13.47
C SER A 112 9.24 -30.21 -13.35
N PRO A 113 10.28 -30.72 -12.66
CA PRO A 113 11.59 -30.05 -12.63
C PRO A 113 12.15 -29.79 -14.03
N GLU A 114 12.05 -30.76 -14.95
CA GLU A 114 12.50 -30.61 -16.33
C GLU A 114 11.82 -29.43 -17.06
N ILE A 115 10.51 -29.26 -16.85
CA ILE A 115 9.81 -28.10 -17.43
C ILE A 115 10.19 -26.82 -16.69
N ALA A 116 10.31 -26.84 -15.37
CA ALA A 116 10.71 -25.67 -14.59
C ALA A 116 12.11 -25.17 -14.99
N ASP A 117 13.05 -26.07 -15.30
CA ASP A 117 14.37 -25.74 -15.85
C ASP A 117 14.24 -24.99 -17.18
N VAL A 118 13.37 -25.44 -18.09
CA VAL A 118 13.07 -24.74 -19.35
C VAL A 118 12.46 -23.37 -19.10
N LEU A 119 11.51 -23.25 -18.16
CA LEU A 119 10.88 -21.97 -17.85
C LEU A 119 11.92 -20.94 -17.38
N VAL A 120 12.83 -21.33 -16.49
CA VAL A 120 13.91 -20.46 -16.01
C VAL A 120 14.91 -20.14 -17.12
N ALA A 121 15.38 -21.16 -17.87
CA ALA A 121 16.38 -20.97 -18.93
C ALA A 121 15.90 -20.01 -20.03
N HIS A 122 14.60 -20.00 -20.33
CA HIS A 122 14.01 -19.15 -21.36
C HIS A 122 13.26 -17.93 -20.80
N ASP A 123 13.41 -17.59 -19.52
CA ASP A 123 12.71 -16.48 -18.84
C ASP A 123 11.19 -16.47 -19.11
N ILE A 124 10.57 -17.65 -19.05
CA ILE A 124 9.13 -17.83 -19.20
C ILE A 124 8.49 -17.79 -17.82
N ARG A 125 7.65 -16.80 -17.58
CA ARG A 125 6.93 -16.68 -16.30
C ARG A 125 5.55 -17.32 -16.38
N VAL A 126 5.30 -18.34 -15.56
CA VAL A 126 4.07 -19.14 -15.54
C VAL A 126 3.11 -18.70 -14.42
N GLY A 127 1.88 -18.40 -14.80
CA GLY A 127 0.73 -18.29 -13.90
C GLY A 127 0.07 -19.66 -13.74
N ILE A 128 -0.28 -20.02 -12.50
CA ILE A 128 -0.93 -21.29 -12.18
C ILE A 128 -2.38 -21.05 -11.79
N SER A 129 -3.28 -21.84 -12.37
CA SER A 129 -4.68 -21.76 -11.99
C SER A 129 -4.97 -22.55 -10.72
N LEU A 130 -5.53 -21.89 -9.70
CA LEU A 130 -5.93 -22.47 -8.43
C LEU A 130 -7.12 -21.67 -7.88
N ASP A 131 -8.22 -22.33 -7.53
CA ASP A 131 -9.45 -21.63 -7.11
C ASP A 131 -9.62 -21.56 -5.58
N GLY A 132 -8.60 -21.91 -4.80
CA GLY A 132 -8.59 -21.85 -3.33
C GLY A 132 -8.04 -23.13 -2.71
N ASP A 133 -8.60 -23.52 -1.57
CA ASP A 133 -8.28 -24.81 -0.94
C ASP A 133 -8.81 -25.99 -1.77
N ARG A 134 -8.55 -27.23 -1.31
CA ARG A 134 -9.04 -28.43 -2.01
C ARG A 134 -10.55 -28.38 -2.24
N SER A 135 -11.32 -27.95 -1.24
CA SER A 135 -12.78 -27.92 -1.36
C SER A 135 -13.19 -26.99 -2.48
N ALA A 136 -12.64 -25.78 -2.54
CA ALA A 136 -12.93 -24.79 -3.58
C ALA A 136 -12.44 -25.25 -4.96
N ASN A 137 -11.20 -25.70 -5.06
CA ASN A 137 -10.59 -26.17 -6.31
C ASN A 137 -11.35 -27.35 -6.90
N ASP A 138 -11.69 -28.33 -6.08
CA ASP A 138 -12.36 -29.54 -6.54
C ASP A 138 -13.84 -29.29 -6.85
N ARG A 139 -14.43 -28.11 -6.65
CA ARG A 139 -15.78 -27.84 -7.21
C ARG A 139 -15.78 -27.89 -8.72
N HIS A 140 -14.69 -27.43 -9.34
CA HIS A 140 -14.61 -27.24 -10.78
C HIS A 140 -13.42 -27.95 -11.42
N ARG A 141 -12.23 -27.90 -10.81
CA ARG A 141 -10.98 -28.36 -11.44
C ARG A 141 -10.70 -29.83 -11.17
N ARG A 142 -11.46 -30.70 -11.82
CA ARG A 142 -11.28 -32.16 -11.73
C ARG A 142 -10.72 -32.76 -13.02
N TYR A 143 -10.12 -33.93 -12.89
CA TYR A 143 -9.88 -34.81 -14.04
C TYR A 143 -11.22 -35.34 -14.59
N ALA A 144 -11.21 -35.84 -15.83
CA ALA A 144 -12.38 -36.48 -16.44
C ALA A 144 -12.91 -37.68 -15.64
N SER A 145 -12.06 -38.32 -14.81
CA SER A 145 -12.46 -39.38 -13.88
C SER A 145 -13.19 -38.88 -12.64
N GLY A 146 -13.30 -37.56 -12.44
CA GLY A 146 -13.80 -36.94 -11.21
C GLY A 146 -12.75 -36.81 -10.11
N ALA A 147 -11.52 -37.28 -10.32
CA ALA A 147 -10.45 -37.15 -9.34
C ALA A 147 -10.04 -35.68 -9.13
N SER A 148 -9.65 -35.36 -7.90
CA SER A 148 -9.06 -34.07 -7.50
C SER A 148 -7.77 -33.79 -8.28
N SER A 149 -7.59 -32.54 -8.70
CA SER A 149 -6.31 -32.02 -9.23
C SER A 149 -5.47 -31.28 -8.19
N HIS A 150 -6.06 -30.90 -7.05
CA HIS A 150 -5.47 -29.98 -6.09
C HIS A 150 -4.06 -30.38 -5.61
N ASP A 151 -3.81 -31.66 -5.36
CA ASP A 151 -2.49 -32.11 -4.88
C ASP A 151 -1.39 -31.96 -5.91
N GLN A 152 -1.71 -32.16 -7.19
CA GLN A 152 -0.79 -31.96 -8.31
C GLN A 152 -0.45 -30.47 -8.42
N VAL A 153 -1.46 -29.60 -8.34
CA VAL A 153 -1.28 -28.14 -8.37
C VAL A 153 -0.43 -27.66 -7.19
N ARG A 154 -0.70 -28.15 -5.97
CA ARG A 154 0.10 -27.87 -4.77
C ARG A 154 1.57 -28.30 -4.93
N ARG A 155 1.84 -29.45 -5.57
CA ARG A 155 3.21 -29.89 -5.86
C ARG A 155 3.90 -28.96 -6.86
N ALA A 156 3.19 -28.52 -7.90
CA ALA A 156 3.71 -27.56 -8.87
C ALA A 156 4.07 -26.22 -8.21
N LEU A 157 3.19 -25.70 -7.34
CA LEU A 157 3.44 -24.49 -6.56
C LEU A 157 4.63 -24.64 -5.60
N ALA A 158 4.74 -25.79 -4.92
CA ALA A 158 5.88 -26.05 -4.05
C ALA A 158 7.21 -26.09 -4.84
N LEU A 159 7.21 -26.64 -6.05
CA LEU A 159 8.35 -26.60 -6.95
C LEU A 159 8.70 -25.15 -7.33
N LEU A 160 7.72 -24.36 -7.76
CA LEU A 160 7.90 -22.96 -8.16
C LEU A 160 8.32 -22.01 -7.03
N ARG A 161 8.05 -22.38 -5.76
CA ARG A 161 8.52 -21.62 -4.59
C ARG A 161 10.00 -21.85 -4.27
N ARG A 162 10.64 -22.89 -4.79
CA ARG A 162 12.06 -23.12 -4.57
C ARG A 162 12.89 -21.95 -5.15
N PRO A 163 13.95 -21.49 -4.47
CA PRO A 163 14.73 -20.31 -4.89
C PRO A 163 15.16 -20.33 -6.36
N GLU A 164 15.59 -21.48 -6.88
CA GLU A 164 16.04 -21.69 -8.25
C GLU A 164 14.94 -21.57 -9.31
N TYR A 165 13.67 -21.76 -8.94
CA TYR A 165 12.51 -21.67 -9.84
C TYR A 165 11.62 -20.44 -9.58
N ARG A 166 11.94 -19.67 -8.53
CA ARG A 166 11.12 -18.56 -8.05
C ARG A 166 10.88 -17.49 -9.13
N SER A 167 11.88 -17.25 -9.98
CA SER A 167 11.81 -16.29 -11.10
C SER A 167 10.77 -16.68 -12.15
N ALA A 168 10.50 -17.96 -12.34
CA ALA A 168 9.49 -18.47 -13.27
C ALA A 168 8.06 -18.36 -12.72
N TYR A 169 7.85 -18.18 -11.41
CA TYR A 169 6.52 -18.10 -10.83
C TYR A 169 5.90 -16.71 -11.08
N ALA A 170 4.86 -16.61 -11.90
CA ALA A 170 4.21 -15.33 -12.22
C ALA A 170 3.08 -14.95 -11.26
N GLY A 171 2.45 -15.93 -10.62
CA GLY A 171 1.30 -15.75 -9.73
C GLY A 171 0.19 -16.78 -9.92
N LEU A 172 -0.95 -16.50 -9.30
CA LEU A 172 -2.14 -17.37 -9.32
C LEU A 172 -3.30 -16.71 -10.05
N LEU A 173 -4.10 -17.54 -10.69
CA LEU A 173 -5.35 -17.16 -11.35
C LEU A 173 -6.49 -17.99 -10.80
N CYS A 174 -7.48 -17.32 -10.21
CA CYS A 174 -8.62 -17.92 -9.50
C CYS A 174 -9.92 -17.46 -10.14
N THR A 175 -10.80 -18.39 -10.49
CA THR A 175 -12.17 -18.08 -10.90
C THR A 175 -13.05 -17.88 -9.68
N VAL A 176 -13.81 -16.78 -9.62
CA VAL A 176 -14.73 -16.50 -8.51
C VAL A 176 -15.91 -17.48 -8.54
N ASP A 177 -16.13 -18.18 -7.43
CA ASP A 177 -17.32 -19.00 -7.17
C ASP A 177 -18.00 -18.55 -5.86
N LEU A 178 -19.26 -18.13 -5.97
CA LEU A 178 -20.07 -17.61 -4.87
C LEU A 178 -20.39 -18.67 -3.80
N ALA A 179 -20.24 -19.95 -4.12
CA ALA A 179 -20.41 -21.02 -3.15
C ALA A 179 -19.19 -21.22 -2.24
N ASN A 180 -18.07 -20.58 -2.55
CA ASN A 180 -16.86 -20.61 -1.71
C ASN A 180 -16.80 -19.40 -0.78
N ASP A 181 -16.30 -19.62 0.43
CA ASP A 181 -15.99 -18.53 1.35
C ASP A 181 -14.81 -17.69 0.78
N PRO A 182 -15.00 -16.37 0.56
CA PRO A 182 -13.98 -15.52 -0.07
C PRO A 182 -12.68 -15.44 0.75
N ILE A 183 -12.77 -15.48 2.07
CA ILE A 183 -11.60 -15.35 2.96
C ILE A 183 -10.79 -16.64 2.97
N ARG A 184 -11.45 -17.81 3.00
CA ARG A 184 -10.77 -19.10 2.88
C ARG A 184 -10.05 -19.26 1.55
N VAL A 185 -10.69 -18.87 0.45
CA VAL A 185 -10.06 -18.86 -0.86
C VAL A 185 -8.83 -17.95 -0.84
N TYR A 186 -8.98 -16.70 -0.40
CA TYR A 186 -7.87 -15.75 -0.31
C TYR A 186 -6.71 -16.25 0.55
N GLN A 187 -6.98 -16.80 1.74
CA GLN A 187 -5.96 -17.36 2.63
C GLN A 187 -5.25 -18.57 2.03
N ALA A 188 -5.98 -19.46 1.36
CA ALA A 188 -5.40 -20.62 0.68
C ALA A 188 -4.46 -20.19 -0.46
N LEU A 189 -4.87 -19.20 -1.25
CA LEU A 189 -4.02 -18.64 -2.32
C LEU A 189 -2.79 -17.94 -1.75
N LEU A 190 -2.93 -17.14 -0.68
CA LEU A 190 -1.79 -16.50 -0.01
C LEU A 190 -0.76 -17.49 0.52
N ALA A 191 -1.22 -18.62 1.07
CA ALA A 191 -0.36 -19.68 1.60
C ALA A 191 0.53 -20.33 0.52
N GLU A 192 0.30 -20.03 -0.76
CA GLU A 192 1.18 -20.45 -1.84
C GLU A 192 2.32 -19.47 -2.15
N GLU A 193 2.43 -18.38 -1.40
CA GLU A 193 3.39 -17.28 -1.59
C GLU A 193 3.44 -16.76 -3.05
N PRO A 194 2.29 -16.44 -3.68
CA PRO A 194 2.26 -15.96 -5.05
C PRO A 194 2.88 -14.57 -5.19
N PRO A 195 3.58 -14.25 -6.30
CA PRO A 195 3.98 -12.86 -6.60
C PRO A 195 2.81 -11.94 -6.96
N ARG A 196 1.68 -12.53 -7.35
CA ARG A 196 0.46 -11.84 -7.78
C ARG A 196 -0.73 -12.80 -7.71
N ILE A 197 -1.92 -12.28 -7.39
CA ILE A 197 -3.19 -13.01 -7.53
C ILE A 197 -4.06 -12.29 -8.55
N ASP A 198 -4.79 -13.05 -9.36
CA ASP A 198 -5.82 -12.55 -10.27
C ASP A 198 -7.15 -13.27 -10.03
N PHE A 199 -8.18 -12.51 -9.68
CA PHE A 199 -9.55 -13.03 -9.53
C PHE A 199 -10.35 -12.72 -10.80
N LEU A 200 -10.88 -13.77 -11.42
CA LEU A 200 -11.67 -13.68 -12.64
C LEU A 200 -13.16 -13.86 -12.33
N LEU A 201 -13.98 -12.94 -12.84
CA LEU A 201 -15.42 -13.20 -12.93
C LEU A 201 -15.66 -14.37 -13.90
N PRO A 202 -16.53 -15.33 -13.58
CA PRO A 202 -16.93 -16.37 -14.52
C PRO A 202 -17.42 -15.76 -15.84
N HIS A 203 -17.12 -16.41 -16.97
CA HIS A 203 -17.65 -15.92 -18.23
C HIS A 203 -19.16 -16.13 -18.27
N ALA A 204 -19.89 -15.01 -18.30
CA ALA A 204 -21.34 -14.96 -18.38
C ALA A 204 -21.76 -13.76 -19.23
N ASN A 205 -22.95 -13.82 -19.82
CA ASN A 205 -23.51 -12.77 -20.67
C ASN A 205 -25.04 -12.74 -20.52
N TRP A 206 -25.79 -11.97 -21.32
CA TRP A 206 -27.24 -11.89 -21.13
C TRP A 206 -28.01 -13.12 -21.58
N ASP A 207 -27.46 -13.92 -22.51
CA ASP A 207 -28.07 -15.19 -22.93
C ASP A 207 -27.80 -16.31 -21.91
N ARG A 208 -26.66 -16.23 -21.22
CA ARG A 208 -26.25 -17.12 -20.12
C ARG A 208 -25.83 -16.26 -18.93
N PRO A 209 -26.80 -15.72 -18.16
CA PRO A 209 -26.52 -14.79 -17.08
C PRO A 209 -25.69 -15.44 -15.96
N PRO A 210 -24.90 -14.63 -15.23
CA PRO A 210 -24.12 -15.15 -14.12
C PRO A 210 -25.05 -15.69 -13.03
N ALA A 211 -24.62 -16.75 -12.34
CA ALA A 211 -25.37 -17.33 -11.24
C ALA A 211 -25.49 -16.31 -10.09
N ARG A 212 -26.70 -16.04 -9.62
CA ARG A 212 -26.96 -15.08 -8.53
C ARG A 212 -27.90 -15.72 -7.51
N PRO A 213 -27.58 -15.66 -6.20
CA PRO A 213 -28.54 -16.02 -5.16
C PRO A 213 -29.77 -15.11 -5.19
N ASP A 214 -30.93 -15.66 -4.83
CA ASP A 214 -32.18 -14.90 -4.80
C ASP A 214 -32.08 -13.69 -3.87
N GLY A 215 -32.52 -12.53 -4.36
CA GLY A 215 -32.48 -11.27 -3.62
C GLY A 215 -31.10 -10.58 -3.52
N ALA A 216 -30.02 -11.21 -3.99
CA ALA A 216 -28.69 -10.60 -3.95
C ALA A 216 -28.47 -9.65 -5.15
N ALA A 217 -28.28 -8.36 -4.88
CA ALA A 217 -28.09 -7.35 -5.92
C ALA A 217 -26.71 -7.42 -6.60
N THR A 218 -25.63 -7.57 -5.80
CA THR A 218 -24.24 -7.51 -6.28
C THR A 218 -23.35 -8.60 -5.68
N PRO A 219 -23.74 -9.89 -5.72
CA PRO A 219 -23.06 -10.95 -5.00
C PRO A 219 -21.59 -11.14 -5.41
N TYR A 220 -21.22 -10.88 -6.66
CA TYR A 220 -19.82 -11.00 -7.10
C TYR A 220 -18.99 -9.81 -6.62
N ALA A 221 -19.58 -8.60 -6.58
CA ALA A 221 -18.92 -7.47 -5.95
C ALA A 221 -18.76 -7.71 -4.45
N ASP A 222 -19.77 -8.21 -3.76
CA ASP A 222 -19.73 -8.44 -2.31
C ASP A 222 -18.65 -9.47 -1.94
N TRP A 223 -18.51 -10.52 -2.76
CA TRP A 223 -17.45 -11.53 -2.64
C TRP A 223 -16.06 -10.90 -2.82
N LEU A 224 -15.85 -10.17 -3.92
CA LEU A 224 -14.58 -9.51 -4.23
C LEU A 224 -14.23 -8.38 -3.25
N LEU A 225 -15.22 -7.63 -2.78
CA LEU A 225 -15.04 -6.55 -1.80
C LEU A 225 -14.74 -7.09 -0.40
N THR A 226 -15.20 -8.31 -0.08
CA THR A 226 -14.79 -9.00 1.14
C THR A 226 -13.30 -9.34 1.11
N ILE A 227 -12.80 -9.84 -0.03
CA ILE A 227 -11.35 -10.02 -0.23
C ILE A 227 -10.62 -8.69 -0.23
N HIS A 228 -11.12 -7.66 -0.92
CA HIS A 228 -10.49 -6.33 -0.98
C HIS A 228 -10.28 -5.77 0.43
N ARG A 229 -11.30 -5.83 1.30
CA ARG A 229 -11.20 -5.41 2.70
C ARG A 229 -10.15 -6.18 3.46
N ARG A 230 -10.15 -7.51 3.37
CA ARG A 230 -9.16 -8.35 4.06
C ARG A 230 -7.73 -8.09 3.55
N TRP A 231 -7.57 -8.04 2.23
CA TRP A 231 -6.29 -7.79 1.56
C TRP A 231 -5.64 -6.48 1.98
N LEU A 232 -6.47 -5.44 2.02
CA LEU A 232 -6.09 -4.14 2.51
C LEU A 232 -5.72 -4.21 4.01
N ALA A 233 -6.47 -4.94 4.85
CA ALA A 233 -6.23 -5.09 6.29
C ALA A 233 -4.92 -5.84 6.61
N ASP A 234 -4.55 -6.77 5.74
CA ASP A 234 -3.27 -7.51 5.81
C ASP A 234 -2.07 -6.67 5.30
N GLY A 235 -2.25 -5.38 5.00
CA GLY A 235 -1.18 -4.52 4.51
C GLY A 235 -0.83 -4.76 3.03
N ARG A 236 -1.75 -5.32 2.24
CA ARG A 236 -1.57 -5.66 0.82
C ARG A 236 -0.37 -6.59 0.57
N PRO A 237 -0.34 -7.79 1.17
CA PRO A 237 0.84 -8.67 1.17
C PRO A 237 1.25 -9.15 -0.23
N VAL A 238 0.32 -9.15 -1.19
CA VAL A 238 0.55 -9.49 -2.60
C VAL A 238 -0.30 -8.61 -3.52
N PRO A 239 0.19 -8.16 -4.69
CA PRO A 239 -0.63 -7.50 -5.71
C PRO A 239 -1.84 -8.34 -6.16
N ILE A 240 -3.04 -7.74 -6.18
CA ILE A 240 -4.26 -8.34 -6.75
C ILE A 240 -4.66 -7.59 -8.02
N ARG A 241 -4.49 -8.20 -9.20
CA ARG A 241 -4.54 -7.51 -10.51
C ARG A 241 -5.83 -6.73 -10.78
N LEU A 242 -6.99 -7.35 -10.54
CA LEU A 242 -8.29 -6.70 -10.75
C LEU A 242 -8.46 -5.47 -9.83
N LEU A 243 -8.10 -5.61 -8.55
CA LEU A 243 -8.22 -4.54 -7.56
C LEU A 243 -7.23 -3.41 -7.86
N GLU A 244 -5.99 -3.72 -8.22
CA GLU A 244 -5.01 -2.72 -8.67
C GLU A 244 -5.46 -1.98 -9.93
N SER A 245 -6.10 -2.67 -10.88
CA SER A 245 -6.63 -2.03 -12.09
C SER A 245 -7.78 -1.07 -11.74
N LEU A 246 -8.67 -1.47 -10.83
CA LEU A 246 -9.74 -0.61 -10.32
C LEU A 246 -9.18 0.63 -9.60
N LEU A 247 -8.15 0.48 -8.77
CA LEU A 247 -7.45 1.58 -8.10
C LEU A 247 -6.74 2.50 -9.10
N ALA A 248 -6.05 1.94 -10.10
CA ALA A 248 -5.37 2.71 -11.13
C ALA A 248 -6.35 3.58 -11.94
N THR A 249 -7.52 3.04 -12.31
CA THR A 249 -8.56 3.85 -12.96
C THR A 249 -9.12 4.96 -12.08
N ALA A 250 -9.10 4.80 -10.74
CA ALA A 250 -9.52 5.85 -9.81
C ALA A 250 -8.53 7.03 -9.84
N ALA A 251 -7.23 6.74 -9.96
CA ALA A 251 -6.16 7.73 -10.08
C ALA A 251 -5.99 8.29 -11.51
N GLY A 252 -6.87 7.94 -12.45
CA GLY A 252 -6.76 8.34 -13.86
C GLY A 252 -5.66 7.62 -14.67
N GLY A 253 -5.08 6.56 -14.12
CA GLY A 253 -4.06 5.73 -14.76
C GLY A 253 -4.63 4.67 -15.71
N SER A 254 -3.73 3.97 -16.42
CA SER A 254 -4.07 2.85 -17.31
C SER A 254 -4.34 1.55 -16.55
N THR A 255 -5.03 0.60 -17.20
CA THR A 255 -5.36 -0.71 -16.62
C THR A 255 -4.43 -1.81 -17.12
N GLY A 256 -4.19 -2.83 -16.29
CA GLY A 256 -3.50 -4.06 -16.69
C GLY A 256 -4.45 -5.16 -17.18
N THR A 257 -5.69 -4.79 -17.55
CA THR A 257 -6.76 -5.72 -17.92
C THR A 257 -7.80 -5.05 -18.81
N GLU A 258 -8.39 -5.80 -19.73
CA GLU A 258 -9.55 -5.37 -20.54
C GLU A 258 -10.87 -5.46 -19.75
N ALA A 259 -10.88 -6.15 -18.61
CA ALA A 259 -12.10 -6.33 -17.82
C ALA A 259 -12.66 -5.02 -17.24
N VAL A 260 -11.81 -4.00 -17.08
CA VAL A 260 -12.16 -2.66 -16.57
C VAL A 260 -11.34 -1.59 -17.27
N GLY A 261 -11.81 -0.34 -17.26
CA GLY A 261 -11.18 0.80 -17.93
C GLY A 261 -11.48 0.91 -19.42
N LEU A 262 -11.08 2.03 -20.03
CA LEU A 262 -11.30 2.34 -21.46
C LEU A 262 -10.04 2.17 -22.31
N ALA A 263 -8.98 1.57 -21.77
CA ALA A 263 -7.76 1.31 -22.52
C ALA A 263 -8.07 0.41 -23.74
N PRO A 264 -7.47 0.69 -24.90
CA PRO A 264 -7.71 -0.12 -26.09
C PRO A 264 -7.19 -1.55 -25.89
N ALA A 265 -7.95 -2.53 -26.36
CA ALA A 265 -7.47 -3.92 -26.39
C ALA A 265 -6.37 -4.09 -27.45
N ASP A 266 -5.21 -4.58 -27.04
CA ASP A 266 -4.01 -4.76 -27.87
C ASP A 266 -3.64 -6.24 -28.09
N LEU A 267 -4.65 -7.12 -28.01
CA LEU A 267 -4.52 -8.58 -27.98
C LEU A 267 -5.14 -9.27 -29.21
N VAL A 268 -4.43 -10.26 -29.74
CA VAL A 268 -4.95 -11.29 -30.67
C VAL A 268 -4.60 -12.70 -30.20
N VAL A 269 -5.45 -13.68 -30.48
CA VAL A 269 -5.20 -15.10 -30.23
C VAL A 269 -4.68 -15.74 -31.51
N VAL A 270 -3.71 -16.64 -31.39
CA VAL A 270 -3.25 -17.50 -32.48
C VAL A 270 -3.55 -18.94 -32.08
N GLU A 271 -4.50 -19.57 -32.78
CA GLU A 271 -4.88 -20.96 -32.56
C GLU A 271 -3.81 -21.95 -33.04
N THR A 272 -3.96 -23.23 -32.69
CA THR A 272 -2.97 -24.27 -33.01
C THR A 272 -2.68 -24.45 -34.50
N ASP A 273 -3.61 -24.07 -35.38
CA ASP A 273 -3.46 -24.10 -36.84
C ASP A 273 -2.93 -22.79 -37.44
N GLY A 274 -2.64 -21.78 -36.61
CA GLY A 274 -2.15 -20.48 -37.03
C GLY A 274 -3.26 -19.48 -37.39
N THR A 275 -4.53 -19.83 -37.20
CA THR A 275 -5.62 -18.87 -37.38
C THR A 275 -5.55 -17.77 -36.34
N PHE A 276 -5.77 -16.53 -36.77
CA PHE A 276 -5.96 -15.40 -35.89
C PHE A 276 -7.41 -15.42 -35.38
N GLU A 277 -7.58 -15.38 -34.07
CA GLU A 277 -8.88 -15.19 -33.42
C GLU A 277 -8.87 -13.91 -32.59
N GLN A 278 -10.07 -13.37 -32.37
CA GLN A 278 -10.31 -12.38 -31.33
C GLN A 278 -10.02 -13.00 -29.94
N VAL A 279 -10.27 -12.25 -28.86
CA VAL A 279 -10.04 -12.79 -27.50
C VAL A 279 -10.90 -14.02 -27.23
N ASP A 280 -10.29 -15.03 -26.62
CA ASP A 280 -10.93 -16.32 -26.34
C ASP A 280 -12.23 -16.22 -25.54
N SER A 281 -12.38 -15.22 -24.69
CA SER A 281 -13.60 -15.01 -23.90
C SER A 281 -14.86 -14.88 -24.74
N LEU A 282 -14.74 -14.49 -26.02
CA LEU A 282 -15.87 -14.43 -26.96
C LEU A 282 -16.48 -15.80 -27.25
N LYS A 283 -15.75 -16.90 -27.07
CA LYS A 283 -16.27 -18.27 -27.19
C LYS A 283 -17.41 -18.57 -26.21
N SER A 284 -17.56 -17.74 -25.18
CA SER A 284 -18.70 -17.78 -24.26
C SER A 284 -20.03 -17.26 -24.83
N ALA A 285 -20.00 -16.48 -25.91
CA ALA A 285 -21.16 -15.81 -26.49
C ALA A 285 -21.97 -16.72 -27.42
N PHE A 286 -21.36 -17.17 -28.51
CA PHE A 286 -21.97 -18.06 -29.52
C PHE A 286 -20.87 -18.78 -30.33
N HIS A 287 -21.25 -19.79 -31.10
CA HIS A 287 -20.28 -20.54 -31.92
C HIS A 287 -19.69 -19.66 -33.03
N GLY A 288 -18.35 -19.60 -33.11
CA GLY A 288 -17.62 -18.80 -34.09
C GLY A 288 -17.45 -17.34 -33.69
N ALA A 289 -17.84 -16.93 -32.47
CA ALA A 289 -17.78 -15.53 -32.04
C ALA A 289 -16.37 -14.92 -32.07
N ALA A 290 -15.34 -15.75 -31.91
CA ALA A 290 -13.94 -15.30 -31.93
C ALA A 290 -13.32 -15.31 -33.34
N ALA A 291 -13.97 -15.91 -34.34
CA ALA A 291 -13.37 -16.10 -35.66
C ALA A 291 -13.10 -14.77 -36.38
N THR A 292 -11.96 -14.69 -37.09
CA THR A 292 -11.63 -13.56 -37.98
C THR A 292 -11.55 -13.98 -39.46
N GLY A 293 -11.34 -15.27 -39.73
CA GLY A 293 -11.07 -15.79 -41.07
C GLY A 293 -9.63 -15.56 -41.56
N LEU A 294 -8.76 -14.99 -40.72
CA LEU A 294 -7.35 -14.68 -41.03
C LEU A 294 -6.40 -15.71 -40.40
N ASP A 295 -5.16 -15.76 -40.89
CA ASP A 295 -4.10 -16.64 -40.38
C ASP A 295 -2.70 -16.09 -40.65
N VAL A 296 -1.74 -16.61 -39.89
CA VAL A 296 -0.33 -16.20 -39.91
C VAL A 296 0.39 -16.50 -41.23
N PHE A 297 -0.10 -17.43 -42.04
CA PHE A 297 0.56 -17.80 -43.29
C PHE A 297 0.26 -16.76 -44.36
N ARG A 298 -1.01 -16.36 -44.48
CA ARG A 298 -1.51 -15.50 -45.56
C ARG A 298 -1.54 -14.02 -45.18
N HIS A 299 -1.79 -13.68 -43.91
CA HIS A 299 -2.14 -12.31 -43.52
C HIS A 299 -1.12 -11.72 -42.53
N PRO A 300 -0.81 -10.40 -42.62
CA PRO A 300 -0.05 -9.69 -41.62
C PRO A 300 -0.90 -9.42 -40.36
N VAL A 301 -0.25 -9.15 -39.22
CA VAL A 301 -0.94 -8.80 -37.97
C VAL A 301 -1.75 -7.50 -38.13
N ASP A 302 -1.30 -6.56 -38.94
CA ASP A 302 -2.02 -5.32 -39.25
C ASP A 302 -3.44 -5.56 -39.78
N GLU A 303 -3.61 -6.59 -40.61
CA GLU A 303 -4.92 -6.95 -41.15
C GLU A 303 -5.81 -7.56 -40.05
N ALA A 304 -5.23 -8.37 -39.17
CA ALA A 304 -5.93 -8.85 -37.98
C ALA A 304 -6.31 -7.70 -37.04
N ALA A 305 -5.42 -6.75 -36.79
CA ALA A 305 -5.70 -5.56 -35.98
C ALA A 305 -6.87 -4.75 -36.57
N ALA A 306 -6.89 -4.60 -37.90
CA ALA A 306 -7.95 -3.88 -38.62
C ALA A 306 -9.28 -4.63 -38.71
N HIS A 307 -9.33 -5.92 -38.36
CA HIS A 307 -10.57 -6.69 -38.38
C HIS A 307 -11.65 -6.03 -37.51
N PRO A 308 -12.90 -5.84 -37.99
CA PRO A 308 -13.93 -5.11 -37.25
C PRO A 308 -14.19 -5.62 -35.83
N GLY A 309 -14.13 -6.94 -35.62
CA GLY A 309 -14.28 -7.55 -34.29
C GLY A 309 -13.13 -7.26 -33.31
N ILE A 310 -11.93 -6.98 -33.82
CA ILE A 310 -10.78 -6.55 -33.00
C ILE A 310 -10.83 -5.04 -32.79
N ALA A 311 -10.99 -4.27 -33.87
CA ALA A 311 -11.00 -2.81 -33.83
C ALA A 311 -12.13 -2.22 -32.96
N VAL A 312 -13.31 -2.87 -32.90
CA VAL A 312 -14.43 -2.38 -32.06
C VAL A 312 -14.06 -2.34 -30.57
N ARG A 313 -13.19 -3.24 -30.11
CA ARG A 313 -12.70 -3.30 -28.72
C ARG A 313 -11.66 -2.22 -28.40
N GLN A 314 -11.19 -1.51 -29.41
CA GLN A 314 -10.28 -0.36 -29.27
C GLN A 314 -11.02 0.99 -29.32
N SER A 315 -12.33 0.98 -29.57
CA SER A 315 -13.13 2.20 -29.82
C SER A 315 -13.42 3.03 -28.56
N GLY A 316 -12.95 2.59 -27.39
CA GLY A 316 -13.14 3.26 -26.10
C GLY A 316 -14.62 3.54 -25.81
N LEU A 317 -14.92 4.74 -25.32
CA LEU A 317 -16.28 5.14 -24.93
C LEU A 317 -17.27 5.17 -26.12
N ALA A 318 -16.80 5.51 -27.32
CA ALA A 318 -17.66 5.64 -28.49
C ALA A 318 -18.27 4.30 -28.93
N GLY A 319 -17.52 3.20 -28.73
CA GLY A 319 -17.95 1.83 -29.05
C GLY A 319 -18.85 1.17 -28.01
N LEU A 320 -19.34 1.92 -27.00
CA LEU A 320 -20.23 1.41 -25.97
C LEU A 320 -21.70 1.77 -26.25
N CYS A 321 -22.62 0.98 -25.68
CA CYS A 321 -24.06 1.21 -25.78
C CYS A 321 -24.50 2.55 -25.16
N ALA A 322 -25.69 3.02 -25.53
CA ALA A 322 -26.25 4.29 -25.06
C ALA A 322 -26.23 4.41 -23.52
N THR A 323 -26.64 3.35 -22.82
CA THR A 323 -26.63 3.30 -21.35
C THR A 323 -25.23 3.54 -20.79
N CYS A 324 -24.22 2.84 -21.31
CA CYS A 324 -22.82 3.01 -20.89
C CYS A 324 -22.30 4.41 -21.21
N ARG A 325 -22.60 4.97 -22.39
CA ARG A 325 -22.17 6.31 -22.78
C ARG A 325 -22.73 7.41 -21.87
N SER A 326 -23.92 7.20 -21.33
CA SER A 326 -24.55 8.09 -20.34
C SER A 326 -24.14 7.83 -18.88
N CYS A 327 -23.43 6.73 -18.60
CA CYS A 327 -23.12 6.30 -17.24
C CYS A 327 -21.93 7.08 -16.66
N PRO A 328 -22.04 7.70 -15.47
CA PRO A 328 -20.93 8.45 -14.87
C PRO A 328 -19.74 7.55 -14.47
N LEU A 329 -19.95 6.24 -14.29
CA LEU A 329 -18.89 5.29 -13.90
C LEU A 329 -18.14 4.68 -15.09
N VAL A 330 -18.57 4.95 -16.33
CA VAL A 330 -18.12 4.22 -17.51
C VAL A 330 -16.63 4.35 -17.78
N ARG A 331 -16.03 5.50 -17.45
CA ARG A 331 -14.59 5.72 -17.62
C ARG A 331 -13.74 4.76 -16.78
N ARG A 332 -14.30 4.24 -15.69
CA ARG A 332 -13.61 3.31 -14.78
C ARG A 332 -14.00 1.86 -15.02
N CYS A 333 -15.29 1.55 -15.18
CA CYS A 333 -15.70 0.17 -15.46
C CYS A 333 -15.42 -0.26 -16.92
N GLY A 334 -15.27 0.68 -17.86
CA GLY A 334 -15.07 0.36 -19.27
C GLY A 334 -16.27 -0.25 -19.99
N GLY A 335 -17.40 -0.44 -19.30
CA GLY A 335 -18.50 -1.29 -19.74
C GLY A 335 -18.31 -2.79 -19.44
N GLY A 336 -17.28 -3.16 -18.67
CA GLY A 336 -16.92 -4.56 -18.38
C GLY A 336 -16.30 -5.29 -19.57
N LEU A 337 -15.93 -6.56 -19.40
CA LEU A 337 -15.38 -7.37 -20.49
C LEU A 337 -16.37 -7.45 -21.67
N PHE A 338 -15.86 -7.30 -22.90
CA PHE A 338 -16.69 -7.23 -24.10
C PHE A 338 -17.63 -8.44 -24.27
N ALA A 339 -17.11 -9.65 -24.03
CA ALA A 339 -17.89 -10.89 -24.10
C ALA A 339 -19.10 -10.92 -23.13
N HIS A 340 -19.02 -10.21 -21.99
CA HIS A 340 -20.08 -10.18 -20.99
C HIS A 340 -21.29 -9.32 -21.38
N ARG A 341 -21.22 -8.64 -22.53
CA ARG A 341 -22.28 -7.75 -23.04
C ARG A 341 -23.19 -8.43 -24.06
N TYR A 342 -22.85 -9.65 -24.47
CA TYR A 342 -23.59 -10.34 -25.53
C TYR A 342 -25.03 -10.64 -25.10
N ARG A 343 -25.97 -10.37 -26.01
CA ARG A 343 -27.37 -10.77 -25.95
C ARG A 343 -27.86 -11.11 -27.36
N SER A 344 -28.59 -12.20 -27.52
CA SER A 344 -29.26 -12.52 -28.78
C SER A 344 -30.19 -11.37 -29.20
N GLY A 345 -30.13 -11.00 -30.47
CA GLY A 345 -30.90 -9.89 -31.06
C GLY A 345 -30.16 -8.54 -31.04
N SER A 346 -29.56 -8.13 -29.92
CA SER A 346 -28.82 -6.85 -29.81
C SER A 346 -27.29 -6.98 -29.87
N GLY A 347 -26.76 -8.20 -29.95
CA GLY A 347 -25.31 -8.45 -30.05
C GLY A 347 -24.57 -7.96 -28.81
N PHE A 348 -23.47 -7.23 -29.01
CA PHE A 348 -22.63 -6.70 -27.93
C PHE A 348 -23.00 -5.27 -27.48
N ASP A 349 -24.07 -4.68 -28.04
CA ASP A 349 -24.51 -3.31 -27.74
C ASP A 349 -25.36 -3.23 -26.47
N ASN A 350 -24.87 -3.84 -25.38
CA ASN A 350 -25.53 -3.84 -24.07
C ASN A 350 -24.52 -3.50 -22.96
N PRO A 351 -24.99 -3.09 -21.77
CA PRO A 351 -24.14 -3.12 -20.58
C PRO A 351 -23.64 -4.54 -20.29
N SER A 352 -22.56 -4.70 -19.53
CA SER A 352 -22.14 -6.03 -19.06
C SER A 352 -23.24 -6.71 -18.22
N ALA A 353 -23.37 -8.03 -18.29
CA ALA A 353 -24.20 -8.83 -17.39
C ALA A 353 -23.76 -8.72 -15.91
N TYR A 354 -22.56 -8.19 -15.66
CA TYR A 354 -22.04 -7.82 -14.34
C TYR A 354 -22.14 -6.31 -14.05
N CYS A 355 -22.95 -5.54 -14.79
CA CYS A 355 -22.98 -4.08 -14.67
C CYS A 355 -23.22 -3.59 -13.22
N ALA A 356 -24.12 -4.24 -12.48
CA ALA A 356 -24.37 -3.89 -11.08
C ALA A 356 -23.15 -4.17 -10.18
N ASP A 357 -22.53 -5.35 -10.32
CA ASP A 357 -21.33 -5.70 -9.56
C ASP A 357 -20.14 -4.79 -9.90
N LEU A 358 -19.92 -4.51 -11.19
CA LEU A 358 -18.88 -3.61 -11.64
C LEU A 358 -19.12 -2.18 -11.13
N ALA A 359 -20.37 -1.72 -11.10
CA ALA A 359 -20.71 -0.43 -10.52
C ALA A 359 -20.39 -0.39 -9.02
N ALA A 360 -20.72 -1.44 -8.26
CA ALA A 360 -20.39 -1.54 -6.84
C ALA A 360 -18.87 -1.58 -6.60
N LEU A 361 -18.14 -2.41 -7.35
CA LEU A 361 -16.67 -2.48 -7.31
C LEU A 361 -16.02 -1.14 -7.64
N VAL A 362 -16.47 -0.47 -8.70
CA VAL A 362 -15.97 0.83 -9.09
C VAL A 362 -16.26 1.85 -8.00
N ARG A 363 -17.48 1.96 -7.47
CA ARG A 363 -17.80 2.93 -6.40
C ARG A 363 -16.96 2.69 -5.14
N ALA A 364 -16.84 1.44 -4.71
CA ALA A 364 -16.05 1.07 -3.54
C ALA A 364 -14.54 1.33 -3.71
N THR A 365 -14.07 1.44 -4.95
CA THR A 365 -12.68 1.81 -5.31
C THR A 365 -12.56 3.24 -5.87
N ALA A 366 -13.66 4.02 -5.93
CA ALA A 366 -13.76 5.39 -6.47
C ALA A 366 -13.53 6.46 -5.42
N ALA A 367 -13.94 6.16 -4.19
CA ALA A 367 -13.34 6.82 -3.06
C ALA A 367 -11.83 6.76 -3.28
N PRO A 368 -11.05 7.83 -3.00
CA PRO A 368 -9.61 7.68 -2.92
C PRO A 368 -9.33 6.38 -2.16
N ALA A 369 -8.25 5.68 -2.49
CA ALA A 369 -7.68 4.74 -1.53
C ALA A 369 -7.19 5.54 -0.32
N GLY A 370 -8.14 6.09 0.46
CA GLY A 370 -8.07 6.06 1.90
C GLY A 370 -8.02 4.61 2.35
N PRO A 371 -7.73 4.38 3.62
CA PRO A 371 -7.47 3.05 4.14
C PRO A 371 -8.59 2.07 3.74
N VAL A 372 -8.21 0.80 3.66
CA VAL A 372 -9.07 -0.34 3.99
C VAL A 372 -10.30 0.05 4.79
N PRO A 373 -11.47 -0.57 4.57
CA PRO A 373 -12.45 -0.73 5.62
C PRO A 373 -11.86 -1.62 6.75
N ALA A 374 -10.96 -1.08 7.58
CA ALA A 374 -11.25 -1.12 9.01
C ALA A 374 -12.64 -0.48 9.13
N ALA A 375 -13.53 -1.02 9.96
CA ALA A 375 -14.84 -0.41 10.19
C ALA A 375 -14.77 1.13 10.07
N SER A 376 -15.47 1.71 9.07
CA SER A 376 -15.46 3.14 8.68
C SER A 376 -14.07 3.81 8.59
N ALA A 377 -13.45 3.96 7.41
CA ALA A 377 -12.14 4.66 7.30
C ALA A 377 -12.20 6.21 7.38
N ASP A 378 -13.31 6.78 7.85
CA ASP A 378 -13.38 8.17 8.36
C ASP A 378 -13.47 8.20 9.89
N SER A 379 -13.30 7.05 10.54
CA SER A 379 -13.16 6.97 11.98
C SER A 379 -12.44 5.72 12.47
N LEU A 380 -11.85 5.81 13.64
CA LEU A 380 -11.35 4.63 14.32
C LEU A 380 -12.54 3.70 14.60
N PRO A 381 -12.38 2.36 14.54
CA PRO A 381 -13.45 1.43 14.86
C PRO A 381 -14.14 1.86 16.16
N PRO A 382 -15.47 1.79 16.27
CA PRO A 382 -16.15 2.33 17.44
C PRO A 382 -15.51 1.87 18.77
N ALA A 383 -15.13 0.61 18.92
CA ALA A 383 -14.44 0.15 20.13
C ALA A 383 -13.13 0.91 20.43
N VAL A 384 -12.33 1.20 19.40
CA VAL A 384 -11.06 1.94 19.49
C VAL A 384 -11.33 3.42 19.81
N LEU A 385 -12.31 4.03 19.12
CA LEU A 385 -12.69 5.41 19.40
C LEU A 385 -13.27 5.58 20.82
N ASP A 386 -13.98 4.58 21.34
CA ASP A 386 -14.46 4.56 22.72
C ASP A 386 -13.32 4.46 23.73
N ASP A 387 -12.39 3.54 23.49
CA ASP A 387 -11.23 3.32 24.35
C ASP A 387 -10.34 4.57 24.40
N LEU A 388 -10.10 5.21 23.26
CA LEU A 388 -9.40 6.50 23.21
C LEU A 388 -10.22 7.62 23.88
N GLY A 389 -11.53 7.67 23.62
CA GLY A 389 -12.46 8.64 24.22
C GLY A 389 -12.55 8.56 25.75
N SER A 390 -12.16 7.44 26.35
CA SER A 390 -12.02 7.33 27.81
C SER A 390 -10.96 8.26 28.40
N GLY A 391 -10.09 8.84 27.56
CA GLY A 391 -8.90 9.58 27.96
C GLY A 391 -7.65 8.72 27.99
N ARG A 392 -7.76 7.41 28.26
CA ARG A 392 -6.63 6.48 28.48
C ARG A 392 -6.08 5.92 27.18
N GLY A 393 -6.83 5.03 26.53
CA GLY A 393 -6.40 4.28 25.35
C GLY A 393 -5.46 3.12 25.71
N SER A 394 -5.90 1.90 25.39
CA SER A 394 -5.08 0.69 25.50
C SER A 394 -3.86 0.74 24.56
N ALA A 395 -2.86 -0.10 24.85
CA ALA A 395 -1.68 -0.24 23.99
C ALA A 395 -2.04 -0.62 22.54
N GLU A 396 -3.11 -1.40 22.35
CA GLU A 396 -3.63 -1.75 21.03
C GLU A 396 -4.19 -0.52 20.29
N SER A 397 -5.13 0.20 20.91
CA SER A 397 -5.74 1.40 20.31
C SER A 397 -4.71 2.48 20.00
N VAL A 398 -3.75 2.68 20.90
CA VAL A 398 -2.66 3.65 20.69
C VAL A 398 -1.67 3.16 19.63
N GLY A 399 -1.41 1.85 19.56
CA GLY A 399 -0.62 1.23 18.50
C GLY A 399 -1.21 1.47 17.11
N GLN A 400 -2.55 1.45 16.98
CA GLN A 400 -3.23 1.81 15.73
C GLN A 400 -2.96 3.26 15.32
N LEU A 401 -2.98 4.20 16.27
CA LEU A 401 -2.62 5.60 15.99
C LEU A 401 -1.17 5.73 15.52
N ALA A 402 -0.23 5.05 16.19
CA ALA A 402 1.18 5.04 15.77
C ALA A 402 1.36 4.49 14.34
N ALA A 403 0.64 3.42 13.99
CA ALA A 403 0.66 2.84 12.64
C ALA A 403 0.09 3.79 11.58
N VAL A 404 -1.01 4.49 11.89
CA VAL A 404 -1.58 5.54 11.02
C VAL A 404 -0.55 6.61 10.72
N HIS A 405 0.15 7.12 11.74
CA HIS A 405 1.14 8.18 11.55
C HIS A 405 2.38 7.73 10.76
N LEU A 406 2.84 6.49 10.97
CA LEU A 406 3.86 5.90 10.12
C LEU A 406 3.40 5.85 8.66
N GLY A 407 2.14 5.47 8.42
CA GLY A 407 1.50 5.52 7.11
C GLY A 407 1.50 6.93 6.50
N ILE A 408 1.17 7.96 7.28
CA ILE A 408 1.22 9.36 6.84
C ILE A 408 2.64 9.78 6.48
N ALA A 409 3.64 9.47 7.31
CA ALA A 409 5.05 9.81 7.04
C ALA A 409 5.55 9.12 5.75
N ARG A 410 5.21 7.84 5.55
CA ARG A 410 5.53 7.10 4.32
C ARG A 410 4.85 7.71 3.10
N ALA A 411 3.54 8.00 3.18
CA ALA A 411 2.79 8.60 2.08
C ALA A 411 3.31 9.98 1.70
N LEU A 412 3.66 10.81 2.70
CA LEU A 412 4.30 12.10 2.47
C LEU A 412 5.65 11.95 1.76
N THR A 413 6.47 10.99 2.19
CA THR A 413 7.79 10.72 1.58
C THR A 413 7.64 10.22 0.14
N VAL A 414 6.68 9.31 -0.13
CA VAL A 414 6.34 8.84 -1.48
C VAL A 414 5.85 9.97 -2.38
N ALA A 415 5.04 10.89 -1.85
CA ALA A 415 4.54 12.04 -2.59
C ALA A 415 5.67 12.99 -3.04
N LEU A 416 6.83 12.96 -2.39
CA LEU A 416 8.02 13.71 -2.82
C LEU A 416 8.75 13.04 -3.98
N SER A 417 8.47 11.77 -4.30
CA SER A 417 9.23 11.02 -5.32
C SER A 417 9.32 11.70 -6.68
N PRO A 418 8.28 12.34 -7.25
CA PRO A 418 8.43 13.02 -8.54
C PRO A 418 9.43 14.18 -8.46
N ALA A 419 9.37 14.98 -7.40
CA ALA A 419 10.31 16.09 -7.18
C ALA A 419 11.73 15.58 -6.84
N ALA A 420 11.83 14.47 -6.10
CA ALA A 420 13.09 13.85 -5.75
C ALA A 420 13.86 13.36 -6.99
N THR A 421 13.17 12.90 -8.04
CA THR A 421 13.85 12.48 -9.29
C THR A 421 14.54 13.62 -10.04
N ALA A 422 14.18 14.88 -9.77
CA ALA A 422 14.79 16.05 -10.39
C ALA A 422 16.07 16.54 -9.67
N ASP A 423 16.29 16.10 -8.43
CA ASP A 423 17.48 16.43 -7.64
C ASP A 423 18.39 15.19 -7.50
N PRO A 424 19.66 15.20 -7.95
CA PRO A 424 20.51 14.02 -7.94
C PRO A 424 20.75 13.41 -6.55
N VAL A 425 20.82 14.24 -5.52
CA VAL A 425 21.05 13.79 -4.13
C VAL A 425 19.78 13.14 -3.59
N ALA A 426 18.63 13.79 -3.76
CA ALA A 426 17.34 13.25 -3.37
C ALA A 426 16.99 11.96 -4.14
N ALA A 427 17.29 11.88 -5.43
CA ALA A 427 17.05 10.71 -6.27
C ALA A 427 17.87 9.49 -5.81
N ALA A 428 19.13 9.69 -5.39
CA ALA A 428 19.94 8.63 -4.82
C ALA A 428 19.38 8.16 -3.46
N GLY A 429 19.00 9.10 -2.59
CA GLY A 429 18.32 8.81 -1.34
C GLY A 429 17.02 8.03 -1.52
N TRP A 430 16.18 8.45 -2.46
CA TRP A 430 14.91 7.82 -2.78
C TRP A 430 15.09 6.35 -3.19
N ARG A 431 16.01 6.08 -4.13
CA ARG A 431 16.28 4.70 -4.59
C ARG A 431 16.73 3.80 -3.45
N LEU A 432 17.71 4.25 -2.66
CA LEU A 432 18.18 3.49 -1.50
C LEU A 432 17.05 3.25 -0.49
N LEU A 433 16.23 4.27 -0.21
CA LEU A 433 15.14 4.14 0.75
C LEU A 433 14.10 3.12 0.27
N VAL A 434 13.74 3.12 -1.03
CA VAL A 434 12.83 2.13 -1.63
C VAL A 434 13.41 0.71 -1.53
N ASP A 435 14.69 0.54 -1.82
CA ASP A 435 15.36 -0.77 -1.73
C ASP A 435 15.41 -1.28 -0.27
N LEU A 436 15.68 -0.39 0.69
CA LEU A 436 15.65 -0.70 2.12
C LEU A 436 14.24 -0.98 2.63
N ASP A 437 13.23 -0.35 2.06
CA ASP A 437 11.83 -0.56 2.46
C ASP A 437 11.35 -1.99 2.14
N VAL A 438 11.98 -2.63 1.15
CA VAL A 438 11.77 -4.04 0.80
C VAL A 438 12.70 -4.96 1.59
N SER A 439 13.98 -4.62 1.69
CA SER A 439 15.01 -5.52 2.25
C SER A 439 15.18 -5.45 3.77
N ALA A 440 14.86 -4.31 4.38
CA ALA A 440 15.02 -4.03 5.81
C ALA A 440 13.91 -3.09 6.34
N PRO A 441 12.63 -3.50 6.26
CA PRO A 441 11.48 -2.63 6.56
C PRO A 441 11.50 -2.07 7.98
N ASP A 442 11.97 -2.82 8.98
CA ASP A 442 12.02 -2.35 10.38
C ASP A 442 12.97 -1.15 10.57
N ALA A 443 14.06 -1.10 9.80
CA ALA A 443 15.00 0.03 9.83
C ALA A 443 14.34 1.28 9.21
N VAL A 444 13.63 1.12 8.09
CA VAL A 444 12.87 2.20 7.45
C VAL A 444 11.74 2.68 8.36
N HIS A 445 10.96 1.76 8.94
CA HIS A 445 9.90 2.09 9.91
C HIS A 445 10.43 2.90 11.09
N THR A 446 11.57 2.51 11.66
CA THR A 446 12.21 3.23 12.77
C THR A 446 12.55 4.67 12.39
N VAL A 447 13.11 4.89 11.19
CA VAL A 447 13.51 6.23 10.75
C VAL A 447 12.30 7.07 10.34
N LEU A 448 11.33 6.50 9.62
CA LEU A 448 10.12 7.22 9.22
C LEU A 448 9.20 7.55 10.42
N SER A 449 9.29 6.79 11.50
CA SER A 449 8.60 7.08 12.77
C SER A 449 9.27 8.20 13.58
N HIS A 450 10.44 8.70 13.14
CA HIS A 450 11.07 9.85 13.80
C HIS A 450 10.22 11.11 13.57
N PRO A 451 9.82 11.84 14.63
CA PRO A 451 8.83 12.91 14.53
C PRO A 451 9.14 13.96 13.46
N PHE A 452 10.43 14.26 13.28
CA PHE A 452 10.88 15.34 12.42
C PHE A 452 11.00 14.96 10.93
N VAL A 453 10.90 13.67 10.58
CA VAL A 453 10.81 13.24 9.18
C VAL A 453 9.46 13.65 8.58
N ARG A 454 8.35 13.48 9.33
CA ARG A 454 7.02 13.99 8.91
C ARG A 454 7.08 15.50 8.69
N ARG A 455 7.65 16.25 9.64
CA ARG A 455 7.77 17.70 9.57
C ARG A 455 8.56 18.15 8.34
N TRP A 456 9.72 17.54 8.09
CA TRP A 456 10.52 17.78 6.89
C TRP A 456 9.71 17.55 5.61
N ALA A 457 9.06 16.39 5.49
CA ALA A 457 8.33 16.04 4.28
C ALA A 457 7.16 17.00 4.01
N GLN A 458 6.48 17.48 5.07
CA GLN A 458 5.43 18.50 4.96
C GLN A 458 5.98 19.84 4.46
N ARG A 459 7.16 20.28 4.92
CA ARG A 459 7.81 21.51 4.43
C ARG A 459 8.13 21.42 2.94
N CYS A 460 8.69 20.30 2.49
CA CYS A 460 8.95 20.08 1.07
C CYS A 460 7.67 20.16 0.23
N ARG A 461 6.56 19.59 0.72
CA ARG A 461 5.25 19.68 0.05
C ARG A 461 4.65 21.09 0.03
N ALA A 462 4.96 21.92 1.03
CA ALA A 462 4.52 23.31 1.10
C ALA A 462 5.33 24.25 0.17
N GLY A 463 6.25 23.71 -0.63
CA GLY A 463 7.02 24.46 -1.63
C GLY A 463 8.48 24.74 -1.23
N GLU A 464 8.94 24.25 -0.08
CA GLU A 464 10.34 24.37 0.35
C GLU A 464 11.22 23.27 -0.29
N THR A 465 11.31 23.27 -1.62
CA THR A 465 12.00 22.21 -2.39
C THR A 465 13.50 22.15 -2.16
N GLY A 466 14.13 23.21 -1.65
CA GLY A 466 15.56 23.24 -1.29
C GLY A 466 15.95 22.26 -0.17
N GLU A 467 14.98 21.71 0.56
CA GLU A 467 15.20 20.73 1.62
C GLU A 467 15.08 19.28 1.12
N LEU A 468 14.71 19.04 -0.16
CA LEU A 468 14.55 17.70 -0.74
C LEU A 468 15.80 16.80 -0.60
N PRO A 469 17.04 17.30 -0.75
CA PRO A 469 18.25 16.49 -0.56
C PRO A 469 18.35 15.80 0.80
N HIS A 470 17.63 16.28 1.83
CA HIS A 470 17.59 15.63 3.15
C HIS A 470 17.03 14.20 3.10
N LEU A 471 16.31 13.84 2.04
CA LEU A 471 15.89 12.45 1.78
C LEU A 471 17.08 11.47 1.77
N ALA A 472 18.25 11.90 1.28
CA ALA A 472 19.46 11.08 1.31
C ALA A 472 19.91 10.80 2.75
N ALA A 473 19.75 11.75 3.67
CA ALA A 473 20.09 11.57 5.07
C ALA A 473 19.13 10.62 5.78
N VAL A 474 17.84 10.68 5.44
CA VAL A 474 16.82 9.70 5.88
C VAL A 474 17.21 8.29 5.43
N ALA A 475 17.57 8.11 4.16
CA ALA A 475 17.99 6.83 3.60
C ALA A 475 19.28 6.29 4.24
N VAL A 476 20.29 7.14 4.46
CA VAL A 476 21.53 6.74 5.13
C VAL A 476 21.27 6.34 6.59
N ALA A 477 20.41 7.05 7.30
CA ALA A 477 20.04 6.65 8.66
C ALA A 477 19.39 5.26 8.70
N ALA A 478 18.54 4.95 7.71
CA ALA A 478 17.93 3.61 7.58
C ALA A 478 18.98 2.55 7.21
N ALA A 479 19.90 2.84 6.29
CA ALA A 479 20.97 1.92 5.88
C ALA A 479 21.87 1.54 7.07
N VAL A 480 22.27 2.52 7.88
CA VAL A 480 23.08 2.30 9.08
C VAL A 480 22.38 1.37 10.07
N ARG A 481 21.07 1.57 10.29
CA ARG A 481 20.26 0.72 11.17
C ARG A 481 20.08 -0.69 10.61
N ALA A 482 19.95 -0.81 9.29
CA ALA A 482 19.86 -2.08 8.59
C ALA A 482 21.20 -2.82 8.51
N GLY A 483 22.33 -2.15 8.79
CA GLY A 483 23.66 -2.71 8.55
C GLY A 483 23.99 -2.90 7.06
N VAL A 484 23.30 -2.17 6.18
CA VAL A 484 23.45 -2.24 4.73
C VAL A 484 24.47 -1.21 4.28
N ASP A 485 25.41 -1.64 3.45
CA ASP A 485 26.42 -0.78 2.86
C ASP A 485 25.78 0.18 1.84
N ALA A 486 26.22 1.44 1.86
CA ALA A 486 25.67 2.48 0.99
C ALA A 486 26.73 3.54 0.70
N ASP A 487 26.68 4.15 -0.49
CA ASP A 487 27.55 5.26 -0.88
C ASP A 487 26.69 6.38 -1.49
N LEU A 488 26.56 7.49 -0.75
CA LEU A 488 25.70 8.61 -1.10
C LEU A 488 26.40 9.94 -0.82
N VAL A 489 25.92 11.00 -1.48
CA VAL A 489 26.23 12.38 -1.12
C VAL A 489 25.11 12.89 -0.21
N LEU A 490 25.46 13.56 0.90
CA LEU A 490 24.50 14.14 1.83
C LEU A 490 24.56 15.67 1.84
N PRO A 491 23.42 16.36 2.03
CA PRO A 491 23.41 17.81 2.19
C PRO A 491 24.03 18.23 3.52
N VAL A 492 24.71 19.36 3.52
CA VAL A 492 25.21 20.04 4.70
C VAL A 492 24.31 21.23 5.01
N ARG A 493 23.78 21.28 6.23
CA ARG A 493 22.96 22.38 6.72
C ARG A 493 23.65 23.04 7.90
N SER A 494 23.87 24.34 7.80
CA SER A 494 24.51 25.15 8.85
C SER A 494 25.83 24.55 9.36
N GLY A 495 26.65 24.01 8.45
CA GLY A 495 27.94 23.39 8.79
C GLY A 495 27.84 21.99 9.40
N ALA A 496 26.73 21.29 9.23
CA ALA A 496 26.55 19.94 9.75
C ALA A 496 25.74 19.01 8.83
N VAL A 497 25.96 17.71 8.97
CA VAL A 497 25.14 16.65 8.39
C VAL A 497 24.27 16.04 9.49
N HIS A 498 22.97 16.05 9.28
CA HIS A 498 21.99 15.56 10.24
C HIS A 498 21.43 14.21 9.80
N LEU A 499 21.59 13.18 10.62
CA LEU A 499 21.09 11.84 10.38
C LEU A 499 19.95 11.55 11.37
N PRO A 500 18.68 11.54 10.90
CA PRO A 500 17.52 11.30 11.76
C PRO A 500 17.71 10.06 12.62
N THR A 501 17.29 10.12 13.89
CA THR A 501 17.43 9.06 14.91
C THR A 501 18.86 8.69 15.34
N LEU A 502 19.92 9.22 14.71
CA LEU A 502 21.31 8.84 14.98
C LEU A 502 22.11 10.00 15.58
N GLY A 503 22.01 11.19 15.01
CA GLY A 503 22.73 12.37 15.47
C GLY A 503 23.26 13.24 14.33
N THR A 504 24.24 14.08 14.66
CA THR A 504 24.76 15.11 13.75
C THR A 504 26.28 15.08 13.67
N ILE A 505 26.83 15.20 12.46
CA ILE A 505 28.27 15.29 12.19
C ILE A 505 28.61 16.74 11.82
N ILE A 506 29.51 17.38 12.56
CA ILE A 506 29.97 18.74 12.29
C ILE A 506 31.03 18.73 11.18
N VAL A 507 30.79 19.50 10.13
CA VAL A 507 31.71 19.67 8.99
C VAL A 507 32.31 21.08 8.97
N ASP A 508 33.34 21.29 8.17
CA ASP A 508 33.97 22.61 8.05
C ASP A 508 33.05 23.58 7.28
N ALA A 509 33.19 24.88 7.54
CA ALA A 509 32.35 25.92 6.92
C ALA A 509 32.55 26.01 5.40
N GLY A 510 31.49 26.37 4.66
CA GLY A 510 31.53 26.56 3.20
C GLY A 510 31.40 25.29 2.37
N VAL A 511 30.96 24.18 2.97
CA VAL A 511 30.66 22.92 2.29
C VAL A 511 29.16 22.73 2.21
N ASP A 512 28.61 22.51 1.01
CA ASP A 512 27.15 22.37 0.80
C ASP A 512 26.70 20.89 0.75
N THR A 513 27.60 19.99 0.33
CA THR A 513 27.34 18.54 0.29
C THR A 513 28.62 17.76 0.60
N VAL A 514 28.47 16.54 1.10
CA VAL A 514 29.60 15.67 1.47
C VAL A 514 29.34 14.20 1.10
N PRO A 515 30.31 13.51 0.46
CA PRO A 515 30.26 12.07 0.27
C PRO A 515 30.29 11.30 1.60
N VAL A 516 29.45 10.29 1.69
CA VAL A 516 29.25 9.43 2.85
C VAL A 516 29.20 7.98 2.42
N VAL A 517 30.02 7.15 3.07
CA VAL A 517 30.01 5.70 2.91
C VAL A 517 29.54 5.06 4.21
N VAL A 518 28.48 4.26 4.11
CA VAL A 518 28.03 3.35 5.17
C VAL A 518 28.73 2.02 4.95
N SER A 519 29.43 1.53 5.98
CA SER A 519 30.07 0.21 5.96
C SER A 519 30.02 -0.46 7.33
N GLY A 520 29.41 -1.65 7.40
CA GLY A 520 29.31 -2.42 8.66
C GLY A 520 28.73 -1.60 9.82
N GLY A 521 27.65 -0.85 9.56
CA GLY A 521 26.96 0.01 10.53
C GLY A 521 27.73 1.28 10.95
N ALA A 522 28.87 1.58 10.33
CA ALA A 522 29.61 2.82 10.52
C ALA A 522 29.35 3.80 9.37
N VAL A 523 29.36 5.09 9.66
CA VAL A 523 29.27 6.17 8.67
C VAL A 523 30.65 6.81 8.55
N GLU A 524 31.24 6.79 7.35
CA GLU A 524 32.47 7.53 7.02
C GLU A 524 32.13 8.70 6.11
N LEU A 525 32.50 9.90 6.53
CA LEU A 525 32.26 11.14 5.82
C LEU A 525 33.60 11.72 5.34
N ARG A 526 33.63 12.14 4.07
CA ARG A 526 34.83 12.71 3.41
C ARG A 526 34.61 14.17 3.08
N ALA A 527 35.27 15.07 3.83
CA ALA A 527 35.24 16.51 3.57
C ALA A 527 36.66 17.00 3.26
N GLY A 528 36.96 17.23 1.97
CA GLY A 528 38.31 17.59 1.52
C GLY A 528 39.36 16.52 1.86
N ARG A 529 40.43 16.88 2.58
CA ARG A 529 41.49 15.94 3.03
C ARG A 529 41.14 15.20 4.33
N ARG A 530 40.01 15.52 4.97
CA ARG A 530 39.63 14.98 6.28
C ARG A 530 38.63 13.84 6.14
N ARG A 531 38.80 12.82 6.98
CA ARG A 531 37.90 11.67 7.12
C ARG A 531 37.36 11.64 8.55
N VAL A 532 36.05 11.62 8.70
CA VAL A 532 35.37 11.43 9.99
C VAL A 532 34.60 10.13 9.92
N ARG A 533 34.94 9.16 10.77
CA ARG A 533 34.23 7.88 10.86
C ARG A 533 33.51 7.81 12.20
N VAL A 534 32.20 7.57 12.16
CA VAL A 534 31.36 7.43 13.35
C VAL A 534 30.70 6.07 13.35
N ARG A 535 30.59 5.47 14.55
CA ARG A 535 29.80 4.27 14.79
C ARG A 535 28.65 4.65 15.72
N PRO A 536 27.44 4.87 15.20
CA PRO A 536 26.33 5.43 15.99
C PRO A 536 25.88 4.59 17.19
N VAL A 537 26.44 3.39 17.41
CA VAL A 537 26.01 2.46 18.48
C VAL A 537 27.16 1.93 19.37
N LEU A 538 28.45 2.15 19.07
CA LEU A 538 29.56 1.58 19.87
C LEU A 538 30.85 2.43 19.84
N GLY A 539 31.37 2.79 21.03
CA GLY A 539 32.76 3.26 21.24
C GLY A 539 32.95 4.76 21.50
N PRO A 540 34.18 5.20 21.85
CA PRO A 540 34.52 6.62 21.96
C PRO A 540 34.38 7.28 20.59
N ASN A 541 33.65 8.39 20.57
CA ASN A 541 33.31 9.09 19.34
C ASN A 541 34.27 10.25 19.05
N PRO A 542 34.52 10.59 17.78
CA PRO A 542 35.40 11.69 17.41
C PRO A 542 34.82 13.06 17.81
N ASP A 543 35.68 14.08 17.97
CA ASP A 543 35.36 15.45 18.43
C ASP A 543 34.27 16.20 17.64
N ARG A 544 33.81 15.66 16.50
CA ARG A 544 32.83 16.26 15.58
C ARG A 544 31.52 15.50 15.49
N TRP A 545 31.36 14.43 16.26
CA TRP A 545 30.12 13.67 16.32
C TRP A 545 29.26 14.11 17.50
N GLN A 546 28.01 14.44 17.21
CA GLN A 546 27.00 14.81 18.19
C GLN A 546 25.88 13.75 18.15
N PRO A 547 25.99 12.66 18.94
CA PRO A 547 24.97 11.61 18.93
C PRO A 547 23.62 12.14 19.43
N THR A 548 22.53 11.61 18.87
CA THR A 548 21.22 11.68 19.53
C THR A 548 21.29 10.84 20.80
N ARG A 549 20.92 11.44 21.92
CA ARG A 549 20.95 10.77 23.23
C ARG A 549 19.59 10.14 23.49
N ALA A 550 19.52 9.13 24.34
CA ALA A 550 18.27 8.43 24.61
C ALA A 550 18.14 8.04 26.08
N ALA A 551 16.96 8.29 26.64
CA ALA A 551 16.53 7.79 27.92
C ALA A 551 15.97 6.37 27.73
N ARG A 552 16.50 5.39 28.45
CA ARG A 552 16.03 3.99 28.35
C ARG A 552 14.81 3.81 29.24
N THR A 553 13.71 3.33 28.66
CA THR A 553 12.40 3.25 29.32
C THR A 553 11.79 1.87 29.04
N GLY A 554 11.84 0.96 30.03
CA GLY A 554 11.43 -0.44 29.83
C GLY A 554 12.12 -1.08 28.62
N ASP A 555 11.32 -1.62 27.70
CA ASP A 555 11.78 -2.26 26.44
C ASP A 555 12.10 -1.24 25.32
N GLY A 556 11.90 0.06 25.57
CA GLY A 556 12.05 1.13 24.60
C GLY A 556 13.08 2.21 24.96
N ALA A 557 13.09 3.29 24.17
CA ALA A 557 13.88 4.47 24.45
C ALA A 557 13.21 5.74 23.93
N VAL A 558 13.30 6.82 24.72
CA VAL A 558 12.87 8.16 24.34
C VAL A 558 14.08 8.99 23.98
N LEU A 559 14.12 9.54 22.77
CA LEU A 559 15.23 10.37 22.31
C LEU A 559 15.21 11.74 23.00
N LEU A 560 16.38 12.23 23.40
CA LEU A 560 16.58 13.63 23.76
C LEU A 560 17.08 14.36 22.51
N GLU A 561 16.18 15.09 21.85
CA GLU A 561 16.48 15.68 20.54
C GLU A 561 16.84 17.17 20.66
N ASP A 562 18.16 17.43 20.61
CA ASP A 562 18.75 18.77 20.63
C ASP A 562 19.58 19.07 19.36
N THR A 563 19.45 18.24 18.31
CA THR A 563 20.27 18.32 17.08
C THR A 563 19.49 18.38 15.78
N ASP A 564 18.31 17.76 15.69
CA ASP A 564 17.52 17.68 14.46
C ASP A 564 17.13 19.07 13.95
N PRO A 565 17.38 19.39 12.66
CA PRO A 565 17.17 20.74 12.14
C PRO A 565 15.69 21.11 11.93
N TYR A 566 14.76 20.14 12.00
CA TYR A 566 13.32 20.39 11.83
C TYR A 566 12.54 20.36 13.15
N ARG A 567 13.24 20.34 14.29
CA ARG A 567 12.62 20.36 15.63
C ARG A 567 12.04 21.72 16.02
N ASP A 568 12.23 22.76 15.23
CA ASP A 568 11.77 24.13 15.44
C ASP A 568 10.30 24.33 15.01
N CYS A 569 9.39 23.48 15.48
CA CYS A 569 7.99 23.45 15.04
C CYS A 569 6.94 23.64 16.15
N PHE A 570 7.37 24.08 17.34
CA PHE A 570 6.53 24.17 18.54
C PHE A 570 6.09 25.60 18.91
N ASP A 571 6.29 26.57 18.01
CA ASP A 571 6.09 28.02 18.26
C ASP A 571 6.82 28.57 19.50
N LEU A 572 7.81 27.82 20.00
CA LEU A 572 8.66 28.14 21.13
C LEU A 572 10.13 27.93 20.73
N PRO A 573 11.05 28.79 21.20
CA PRO A 573 12.45 28.69 20.81
C PRO A 573 13.10 27.44 21.41
N VAL A 574 13.59 26.55 20.55
CA VAL A 574 14.30 25.34 20.95
C VAL A 574 15.70 25.65 21.50
N ALA A 575 16.17 24.84 22.44
CA ALA A 575 17.53 24.95 22.95
C ALA A 575 18.56 24.60 21.87
N ALA A 576 19.75 25.21 21.98
CA ALA A 576 20.91 24.76 21.22
C ALA A 576 21.40 23.39 21.74
N ARG A 577 22.41 22.80 21.09
CA ARG A 577 23.04 21.56 21.54
C ARG A 577 23.41 21.66 23.02
N LEU A 578 22.94 20.72 23.82
CA LEU A 578 23.16 20.70 25.25
C LEU A 578 24.60 20.24 25.57
N THR A 579 25.18 20.85 26.60
CA THR A 579 26.43 20.33 27.19
C THR A 579 26.18 18.92 27.73
N PRO A 580 27.22 18.04 27.76
CA PRO A 580 27.06 16.67 28.24
C PRO A 580 26.37 16.59 29.61
N ALA A 581 26.84 17.39 30.58
CA ALA A 581 26.27 17.40 31.93
C ALA A 581 24.79 17.81 31.99
N VAL A 582 24.34 18.73 31.13
CA VAL A 582 22.93 19.13 31.05
C VAL A 582 22.10 18.04 30.39
N ALA A 583 22.63 17.43 29.32
CA ALA A 583 21.96 16.36 28.59
C ALA A 583 21.80 15.08 29.43
N ASP A 584 22.80 14.74 30.25
CA ASP A 584 22.73 13.59 31.16
C ASP A 584 21.65 13.79 32.22
N ARG A 585 21.54 15.01 32.78
CA ARG A 585 20.45 15.36 33.70
C ARG A 585 19.07 15.24 33.05
N TRP A 586 18.92 15.76 31.83
CA TRP A 586 17.69 15.64 31.06
C TRP A 586 17.32 14.18 30.80
N THR A 587 18.26 13.40 30.29
CA THR A 587 18.06 11.98 29.97
C THR A 587 17.62 11.20 31.21
N ALA A 588 18.30 11.43 32.34
CA ALA A 588 17.96 10.79 33.61
C ALA A 588 16.59 11.24 34.16
N GLN A 589 16.22 12.51 33.99
CA GLN A 589 14.92 13.03 34.40
C GLN A 589 13.79 12.49 33.54
N VAL A 590 13.95 12.43 32.20
CA VAL A 590 12.98 11.80 31.28
C VAL A 590 12.78 10.33 31.64
N GLN A 591 13.87 9.59 31.86
CA GLN A 591 13.80 8.18 32.27
C GLN A 591 13.00 8.00 33.57
N ARG A 592 13.31 8.79 34.60
CA ARG A 592 12.57 8.73 35.87
C ARG A 592 11.11 9.15 35.72
N ALA A 593 10.83 10.19 34.93
CA ALA A 593 9.47 10.66 34.69
C ALA A 593 8.61 9.60 33.98
N VAL A 594 9.15 8.94 32.94
CA VAL A 594 8.43 7.87 32.24
C VAL A 594 8.21 6.66 33.15
N HIS A 595 9.23 6.19 33.88
CA HIS A 595 9.04 5.09 34.84
C HIS A 595 8.04 5.42 35.95
N ARG A 596 7.95 6.69 36.35
CA ARG A 596 6.98 7.14 37.36
C ARG A 596 5.54 6.99 36.87
N LEU A 597 5.29 7.17 35.57
CA LEU A 597 3.95 7.02 34.98
C LEU A 597 3.43 5.59 35.07
N ASP A 598 4.31 4.59 35.04
CA ASP A 598 3.93 3.19 35.21
C ASP A 598 3.29 2.92 36.59
N ALA A 599 3.60 3.74 37.60
CA ALA A 599 3.03 3.63 38.94
C ALA A 599 1.89 4.64 39.20
N GLU A 600 2.02 5.88 38.71
CA GLU A 600 1.10 6.97 39.04
C GLU A 600 -0.03 7.16 38.02
N ALA A 601 0.10 6.59 36.83
CA ALA A 601 -0.81 6.83 35.70
C ALA A 601 -0.91 5.61 34.78
N VAL A 602 -1.16 4.43 35.35
CA VAL A 602 -1.20 3.14 34.62
C VAL A 602 -2.05 3.20 33.35
N GLY A 603 -3.19 3.90 33.40
CA GLY A 603 -4.08 4.08 32.24
C GLY A 603 -3.50 4.92 31.10
N TYR A 604 -2.47 5.73 31.35
CA TYR A 604 -1.83 6.62 30.37
C TYR A 604 -0.42 6.18 29.99
N ALA A 605 0.20 5.31 30.79
CA ALA A 605 1.54 4.78 30.53
C ALA A 605 1.65 4.14 29.13
N ALA A 606 0.66 3.32 28.74
CA ALA A 606 0.61 2.73 27.40
C ALA A 606 0.65 3.79 26.28
N GLY A 607 -0.12 4.87 26.46
CA GLY A 607 -0.11 6.03 25.58
C GLY A 607 1.27 6.64 25.42
N VAL A 608 1.94 6.91 26.55
CA VAL A 608 3.27 7.51 26.57
C VAL A 608 4.32 6.58 25.96
N HIS A 609 4.37 5.31 26.35
CA HIS A 609 5.35 4.35 25.81
C HIS A 609 5.20 4.12 24.30
N ALA A 610 3.97 4.10 23.79
CA ALA A 610 3.72 3.85 22.38
C ALA A 610 3.92 5.09 21.49
N LEU A 611 3.60 6.30 21.98
CA LEU A 611 3.62 7.51 21.17
C LEU A 611 4.85 8.40 21.40
N LEU A 612 5.40 8.48 22.62
CA LEU A 612 6.52 9.38 22.91
C LEU A 612 7.82 8.81 22.33
N ARG A 613 8.32 9.45 21.29
CA ARG A 613 9.59 9.09 20.63
C ARG A 613 10.71 10.06 20.95
N ALA A 614 10.40 11.34 21.16
CA ALA A 614 11.39 12.36 21.45
C ALA A 614 10.91 13.41 22.47
N VAL A 615 11.84 13.86 23.31
CA VAL A 615 11.71 15.07 24.12
C VAL A 615 12.64 16.14 23.57
N VAL A 616 12.11 17.32 23.28
CA VAL A 616 12.84 18.47 22.72
C VAL A 616 13.04 19.52 23.80
N PRO A 617 14.29 19.78 24.24
CA PRO A 617 14.55 20.84 25.21
C PRO A 617 14.26 22.22 24.61
N LEU A 618 13.43 23.00 25.28
CA LEU A 618 13.16 24.40 24.95
C LEU A 618 14.14 25.34 25.67
N ARG A 619 14.34 26.54 25.12
CA ARG A 619 15.06 27.59 25.84
C ARG A 619 14.28 27.96 27.12
N PRO A 620 14.96 28.16 28.26
CA PRO A 620 14.28 28.58 29.48
C PRO A 620 13.48 29.87 29.26
N ASP A 621 12.26 29.91 29.82
CA ASP A 621 11.44 31.12 29.81
C ASP A 621 12.07 32.16 30.76
N PRO A 622 12.28 33.42 30.32
CA PRO A 622 12.83 34.48 31.18
C PRO A 622 12.03 34.76 32.46
N SER A 623 10.73 34.47 32.46
CA SER A 623 9.83 34.58 33.62
C SER A 623 9.90 33.38 34.58
N GLY A 624 10.71 32.36 34.26
CA GLY A 624 10.85 31.14 35.07
C GLY A 624 9.66 30.19 34.98
N ARG A 625 8.67 30.46 34.11
CA ARG A 625 7.50 29.59 33.92
C ARG A 625 7.88 28.35 33.12
N SER A 626 7.46 27.18 33.61
CA SER A 626 7.54 25.95 32.83
C SER A 626 6.54 26.01 31.67
N ARG A 627 7.01 25.70 30.46
CA ARG A 627 6.21 25.55 29.25
C ARG A 627 6.47 24.21 28.61
N SER A 628 5.43 23.68 27.99
CA SER A 628 5.49 22.51 27.12
C SER A 628 4.66 22.76 25.86
N ALA A 629 4.94 21.99 24.82
CA ALA A 629 4.21 22.03 23.57
C ALA A 629 4.35 20.71 22.80
N ALA A 630 3.28 20.35 22.12
CA ALA A 630 3.24 19.34 21.08
C ALA A 630 2.90 20.02 19.73
N ALA A 631 3.29 19.38 18.64
CA ALA A 631 2.96 19.85 17.30
C ALA A 631 2.47 18.68 16.44
N ARG A 632 1.30 18.81 15.82
CA ARG A 632 0.72 17.81 14.92
C ARG A 632 1.68 17.36 13.81
N SER A 633 2.51 18.28 13.30
CA SER A 633 3.54 17.99 12.29
C SER A 633 4.73 17.17 12.79
N ALA A 634 4.95 17.13 14.11
CA ALA A 634 6.03 16.38 14.77
C ALA A 634 5.43 15.36 15.74
N PHE A 635 4.55 14.51 15.22
CA PHE A 635 3.88 13.47 16.00
C PHE A 635 4.89 12.58 16.73
N GLY A 636 4.70 12.42 18.03
CA GLY A 636 5.60 11.68 18.92
C GLY A 636 6.73 12.49 19.54
N ALA A 637 6.80 13.81 19.29
CA ALA A 637 7.71 14.72 19.98
C ALA A 637 6.99 15.64 20.97
N VAL A 638 7.59 15.81 22.15
CA VAL A 638 7.13 16.74 23.18
C VAL A 638 8.24 17.73 23.50
N ALA A 639 7.98 19.03 23.34
CA ALA A 639 8.94 20.07 23.66
C ALA A 639 8.69 20.64 25.06
N VAL A 640 9.74 20.76 25.88
CA VAL A 640 9.59 21.14 27.30
C VAL A 640 10.74 22.04 27.75
N THR A 641 10.44 23.10 28.49
CA THR A 641 11.44 23.88 29.23
C THR A 641 11.94 23.09 30.45
N PRO A 642 13.13 23.36 31.00
CA PRO A 642 13.56 22.73 32.25
C PRO A 642 12.49 22.83 33.35
N VAL A 643 12.20 21.70 34.01
CA VAL A 643 11.22 21.60 35.11
C VAL A 643 11.89 21.11 36.38
N ALA A 644 11.29 21.46 37.53
CA ALA A 644 11.92 21.30 38.84
C ALA A 644 12.27 19.84 39.19
N ASP A 645 11.38 18.89 38.88
CA ASP A 645 11.55 17.47 39.23
C ASP A 645 10.90 16.54 38.18
N ASP A 646 11.10 15.23 38.33
CA ASP A 646 10.50 14.20 37.46
C ASP A 646 8.97 14.08 37.61
N ALA A 647 8.42 14.46 38.77
CA ALA A 647 6.98 14.41 39.01
C ALA A 647 6.22 15.46 38.18
N ALA A 648 6.79 16.67 38.07
CA ALA A 648 6.31 17.73 37.22
C ALA A 648 6.46 17.36 35.74
N LEU A 649 7.61 16.78 35.35
CA LEU A 649 7.81 16.31 33.98
C LEU A 649 6.80 15.22 33.59
N ALA A 650 6.51 14.27 34.47
CA ALA A 650 5.54 13.20 34.21
C ALA A 650 4.15 13.76 33.89
N VAL A 651 3.68 14.78 34.63
CA VAL A 651 2.39 15.45 34.36
C VAL A 651 2.41 16.14 32.99
N LEU A 652 3.50 16.83 32.64
CA LEU A 652 3.63 17.50 31.34
C LEU A 652 3.69 16.49 30.19
N LEU A 653 4.37 15.35 30.35
CA LEU A 653 4.40 14.31 29.33
C LEU A 653 3.00 13.74 29.08
N VAL A 654 2.21 13.47 30.13
CA VAL A 654 0.81 13.04 29.96
C VAL A 654 0.00 14.12 29.24
N HIS A 655 0.14 15.38 29.64
CA HIS A 655 -0.58 16.51 29.03
C HIS A 655 -0.29 16.61 27.52
N GLU A 656 0.98 16.61 27.13
CA GLU A 656 1.38 16.78 25.73
C GLU A 656 1.11 15.53 24.89
N VAL A 657 1.25 14.32 25.47
CA VAL A 657 0.87 13.08 24.77
C VAL A 657 -0.64 12.99 24.56
N GLN A 658 -1.47 13.57 25.45
CA GLN A 658 -2.91 13.71 25.17
C GLN A 658 -3.17 14.62 23.96
N HIS A 659 -2.43 15.73 23.81
CA HIS A 659 -2.53 16.55 22.60
C HIS A 659 -2.15 15.76 21.35
N LEU A 660 -1.00 15.06 21.38
CA LEU A 660 -0.56 14.20 20.27
C LEU A 660 -1.59 13.13 19.93
N LYS A 661 -2.16 12.47 20.94
CA LYS A 661 -3.17 11.43 20.75
C LYS A 661 -4.47 11.98 20.18
N LEU A 662 -4.91 13.17 20.59
CA LEU A 662 -6.09 13.79 19.98
C LEU A 662 -5.80 14.26 18.55
N ASP A 663 -4.63 14.84 18.29
CA ASP A 663 -4.19 15.18 16.93
C ASP A 663 -4.23 13.95 16.00
N ALA A 664 -3.82 12.79 16.53
CA ALA A 664 -3.87 11.52 15.84
C ALA A 664 -5.30 11.06 15.52
N VAL A 665 -6.20 11.22 16.48
CA VAL A 665 -7.63 10.94 16.27
C VAL A 665 -8.19 11.89 15.22
N LEU A 666 -7.87 13.19 15.28
CA LEU A 666 -8.32 14.20 14.32
C LEU A 666 -7.68 14.09 12.92
N ASP A 667 -6.58 13.34 12.78
CA ASP A 667 -5.99 12.98 11.48
C ASP A 667 -6.86 11.93 10.74
N VAL A 668 -7.74 11.19 11.45
CA VAL A 668 -8.53 10.07 10.88
C VAL A 668 -10.00 10.04 11.27
N CYS A 669 -10.45 10.88 12.21
CA CYS A 669 -11.84 11.02 12.66
C CYS A 669 -12.25 12.48 12.62
N GLU A 670 -13.36 12.79 11.95
CA GLU A 670 -13.99 14.10 12.07
C GLU A 670 -14.80 14.13 13.37
N LEU A 671 -14.28 14.76 14.43
CA LEU A 671 -15.00 14.90 15.71
C LEU A 671 -15.91 16.15 15.78
N PHE A 672 -15.70 17.11 14.89
CA PHE A 672 -16.47 18.35 14.82
C PHE A 672 -16.39 18.90 13.40
N ASP A 673 -17.31 19.78 13.03
CA ASP A 673 -17.25 20.49 11.75
C ASP A 673 -16.12 21.56 11.78
N PRO A 674 -15.04 21.43 10.97
CA PRO A 674 -13.95 22.39 10.95
C PRO A 674 -14.36 23.79 10.47
N ALA A 675 -15.49 23.90 9.76
CA ALA A 675 -16.05 25.18 9.32
C ALA A 675 -16.80 25.91 10.44
N ASP A 676 -17.05 25.26 11.58
CA ASP A 676 -17.76 25.85 12.70
C ASP A 676 -16.89 26.88 13.43
N ALA A 677 -17.24 28.15 13.24
CA ALA A 677 -16.54 29.29 13.83
C ALA A 677 -16.99 29.63 15.28
N ARG A 678 -17.93 28.86 15.86
CA ARG A 678 -18.41 29.09 17.23
C ARG A 678 -17.28 28.91 18.24
N ARG A 679 -17.39 29.66 19.35
CA ARG A 679 -16.40 29.63 20.43
C ARG A 679 -17.04 29.32 21.78
N LEU A 680 -16.39 28.46 22.55
CA LEU A 680 -16.81 28.05 23.88
C LEU A 680 -16.02 28.80 24.95
N ARG A 681 -16.71 29.24 26.01
CA ARG A 681 -16.01 29.64 27.24
C ARG A 681 -15.55 28.37 27.96
N VAL A 682 -14.31 28.38 28.43
CA VAL A 682 -13.72 27.26 29.16
C VAL A 682 -13.26 27.72 30.55
N PRO A 683 -13.35 26.88 31.60
CA PRO A 683 -13.06 27.33 32.97
C PRO A 683 -11.62 27.74 33.27
N TRP A 684 -10.67 27.34 32.43
CA TRP A 684 -9.23 27.56 32.64
C TRP A 684 -8.65 28.76 31.88
N ARG A 685 -9.49 29.50 31.13
CA ARG A 685 -9.03 30.66 30.33
C ARG A 685 -10.14 31.67 30.09
N ASP A 686 -9.79 32.95 30.13
CA ASP A 686 -10.77 34.04 30.00
C ASP A 686 -11.28 34.24 28.56
N ASP A 687 -10.47 33.97 27.54
CA ASP A 687 -10.86 34.15 26.14
C ASP A 687 -11.44 32.87 25.50
N PRO A 688 -12.61 32.96 24.82
CA PRO A 688 -13.30 31.82 24.23
C PRO A 688 -12.45 31.00 23.23
N ARG A 689 -12.58 29.67 23.28
CA ARG A 689 -11.85 28.72 22.44
C ARG A 689 -12.68 28.28 21.23
N PRO A 690 -12.06 28.07 20.05
CA PRO A 690 -12.70 27.26 19.01
C PRO A 690 -12.93 25.83 19.52
N VAL A 691 -13.84 25.08 18.88
CA VAL A 691 -14.22 23.72 19.27
C VAL A 691 -13.01 22.79 19.42
N GLU A 692 -12.11 22.78 18.43
CA GLU A 692 -10.85 22.02 18.47
C GLU A 692 -10.01 22.37 19.70
N GLY A 693 -9.85 23.66 19.98
CA GLY A 693 -9.08 24.15 21.10
C GLY A 693 -9.70 23.84 22.47
N ALA A 694 -11.02 23.65 22.53
CA ALA A 694 -11.71 23.18 23.72
C ALA A 694 -11.55 21.66 23.89
N LEU A 695 -11.70 20.87 22.82
CA LEU A 695 -11.48 19.41 22.81
C LEU A 695 -10.07 19.05 23.29
N HIS A 696 -9.04 19.72 22.76
CA HIS A 696 -7.66 19.55 23.21
C HIS A 696 -7.47 19.84 24.71
N GLY A 697 -8.06 20.95 25.20
CA GLY A 697 -7.97 21.29 26.61
C GLY A 697 -8.66 20.28 27.52
N VAL A 698 -9.88 19.86 27.15
CA VAL A 698 -10.63 18.82 27.88
C VAL A 698 -9.85 17.52 27.94
N TYR A 699 -9.37 17.03 26.80
CA TYR A 699 -8.72 15.72 26.72
C TYR A 699 -7.37 15.70 27.48
N ALA A 700 -6.60 16.79 27.41
CA ALA A 700 -5.36 16.93 28.18
C ALA A 700 -5.62 17.08 29.69
N HIS A 701 -6.59 17.89 30.09
CA HIS A 701 -6.96 18.07 31.51
C HIS A 701 -7.55 16.81 32.13
N LEU A 702 -8.26 15.98 31.35
CA LEU A 702 -8.71 14.66 31.80
C LEU A 702 -7.51 13.79 32.22
N GLY A 703 -6.46 13.75 31.40
CA GLY A 703 -5.23 13.04 31.72
C GLY A 703 -4.53 13.59 32.96
N VAL A 704 -4.39 14.91 33.04
CA VAL A 704 -3.78 15.59 34.20
C VAL A 704 -4.57 15.33 35.48
N ALA A 705 -5.90 15.39 35.44
CA ALA A 705 -6.76 15.10 36.58
C ALA A 705 -6.53 13.68 37.10
N ASP A 706 -6.52 12.66 36.22
CA ASP A 706 -6.33 11.26 36.66
C ASP A 706 -4.93 11.05 37.26
N VAL A 707 -3.88 11.71 36.75
CA VAL A 707 -2.54 11.68 37.38
C VAL A 707 -2.59 12.22 38.81
N TRP A 708 -3.23 13.38 39.03
CA TRP A 708 -3.36 13.97 40.37
C TRP A 708 -4.28 13.17 41.29
N ARG A 709 -5.27 12.46 40.74
CA ARG A 709 -6.18 11.58 41.48
C ARG A 709 -5.44 10.43 42.17
N HIS A 710 -4.42 9.88 41.50
CA HIS A 710 -3.61 8.78 42.03
C HIS A 710 -2.48 9.24 42.96
N ARG A 711 -2.23 10.55 43.02
CA ARG A 711 -1.25 11.14 43.96
C ARG A 711 -1.90 11.43 45.31
N GLY A 712 -1.20 11.08 46.38
CA GLY A 712 -1.63 11.38 47.75
C GLY A 712 -1.31 12.83 48.17
N GLY A 713 -2.09 13.37 49.11
CA GLY A 713 -1.83 14.66 49.76
C GLY A 713 -2.84 15.77 49.47
N VAL A 714 -2.84 16.81 50.31
CA VAL A 714 -3.81 17.92 50.24
C VAL A 714 -3.66 18.72 48.95
N GLU A 715 -2.43 18.97 48.53
CA GLU A 715 -2.12 19.68 47.28
C GLU A 715 -2.60 18.88 46.05
N ALA A 716 -2.26 17.58 45.99
CA ALA A 716 -2.72 16.70 44.91
C ALA A 716 -4.25 16.64 44.81
N ALA A 717 -4.95 16.55 45.95
CA ALA A 717 -6.41 16.58 45.98
C ALA A 717 -7.00 17.92 45.49
N ALA A 718 -6.33 19.05 45.77
CA ALA A 718 -6.73 20.35 45.26
C ALA A 718 -6.53 20.48 43.75
N HIS A 719 -5.41 19.95 43.23
CA HIS A 719 -5.14 19.88 41.79
C HIS A 719 -6.12 18.97 41.06
N PHE A 720 -6.40 17.78 41.59
CA PHE A 720 -7.40 16.86 41.04
C PHE A 720 -8.77 17.53 40.93
N ARG A 721 -9.29 18.12 42.02
CA ARG A 721 -10.58 18.82 42.00
C ARG A 721 -10.60 19.93 40.97
N ARG A 722 -9.57 20.77 40.92
CA ARG A 722 -9.49 21.88 39.95
C ARG A 722 -9.57 21.38 38.51
N TYR A 723 -8.73 20.42 38.12
CA TYR A 723 -8.71 19.92 36.74
C TYR A 723 -9.96 19.11 36.40
N ARG A 724 -10.51 18.35 37.35
CA ARG A 724 -11.80 17.67 37.19
C ARG A 724 -12.91 18.67 36.92
N ASP A 725 -13.10 19.68 37.78
CA ASP A 725 -14.18 20.67 37.66
C ASP A 725 -14.05 21.49 36.36
N TRP A 726 -12.81 21.81 35.97
CA TRP A 726 -12.52 22.42 34.68
C TRP A 726 -12.95 21.56 33.50
N THR A 727 -12.60 20.27 33.53
CA THR A 727 -12.92 19.31 32.46
C THR A 727 -14.43 19.06 32.42
N ASP A 728 -15.07 18.94 33.59
CA ASP A 728 -16.50 18.66 33.77
C ASP A 728 -17.36 19.73 33.09
N GLY A 729 -17.17 21.01 33.41
CA GLY A 729 -17.95 22.09 32.82
C GLY A 729 -17.71 22.27 31.31
N ALA A 730 -16.49 21.97 30.83
CA ALA A 730 -16.17 22.09 29.42
C ALA A 730 -16.71 20.93 28.56
N VAL A 731 -16.82 19.71 29.12
CA VAL A 731 -17.47 18.57 28.45
C VAL A 731 -18.96 18.84 28.24
N ASP A 732 -19.66 19.41 29.23
CA ASP A 732 -21.08 19.78 29.07
C ASP A 732 -21.23 20.85 28.01
N ALA A 733 -20.39 21.89 28.05
CA ALA A 733 -20.41 22.95 27.05
C ALA A 733 -20.18 22.42 25.61
N LEU A 734 -19.32 21.42 25.43
CA LEU A 734 -19.07 20.78 24.13
C LEU A 734 -20.28 19.98 23.63
N LEU A 735 -20.93 19.22 24.50
CA LEU A 735 -22.11 18.42 24.15
C LEU A 735 -23.32 19.30 23.83
N ASP A 736 -23.50 20.40 24.58
CA ASP A 736 -24.62 21.33 24.41
C ASP A 736 -24.49 22.22 23.16
N LEU A 737 -23.28 22.40 22.63
CA LEU A 737 -23.04 23.29 21.49
C LEU A 737 -23.68 22.78 20.20
N GLY A 738 -23.85 21.46 20.04
CA GLY A 738 -24.36 20.85 18.80
C GLY A 738 -23.43 21.05 17.59
N SER A 739 -22.12 21.19 17.83
CA SER A 739 -21.07 21.29 16.79
C SER A 739 -20.33 19.97 16.54
N LEU A 740 -20.56 18.97 17.38
CA LEU A 740 -19.88 17.69 17.31
C LEU A 740 -20.55 16.81 16.25
N THR A 741 -19.74 16.00 15.56
CA THR A 741 -20.26 14.92 14.71
C THR A 741 -20.77 13.77 15.60
N ALA A 742 -21.33 12.71 15.00
CA ALA A 742 -21.72 11.51 15.75
C ALA A 742 -20.52 10.87 16.50
N ASP A 743 -19.36 10.82 15.85
CA ASP A 743 -18.13 10.32 16.45
C ASP A 743 -17.56 11.28 17.50
N GLY A 744 -17.70 12.59 17.29
CA GLY A 744 -17.42 13.62 18.27
C GLY A 744 -18.24 13.50 19.54
N GLU A 745 -19.57 13.40 19.42
CA GLU A 745 -20.46 13.22 20.55
C GLU A 745 -20.12 11.94 21.31
N ARG A 746 -19.85 10.84 20.58
CA ARG A 746 -19.45 9.57 21.18
C ARG A 746 -18.15 9.69 21.96
N PHE A 747 -17.13 10.30 21.37
CA PHE A 747 -15.83 10.53 22.00
C PHE A 747 -15.96 11.39 23.27
N VAL A 748 -16.72 12.49 23.21
CA VAL A 748 -16.96 13.39 24.34
C VAL A 748 -17.82 12.74 25.43
N ARG A 749 -18.83 11.93 25.06
CA ARG A 749 -19.61 11.15 26.02
C ARG A 749 -18.78 10.09 26.75
N ARG A 750 -17.73 9.54 26.13
CA ARG A 750 -16.78 8.67 26.83
C ARG A 750 -15.92 9.42 27.83
N MET A 751 -15.48 10.64 27.52
CA MET A 751 -14.80 11.50 28.51
C MET A 751 -15.74 11.82 29.70
N ARG A 752 -17.02 12.11 29.43
CA ARG A 752 -18.05 12.28 30.46
C ARG A 752 -18.17 11.05 31.36
N ALA A 753 -18.27 9.85 30.77
CA ALA A 753 -18.35 8.61 31.53
C ALA A 753 -17.13 8.40 32.43
N THR A 754 -15.92 8.70 31.94
CA THR A 754 -14.70 8.64 32.77
C THR A 754 -14.77 9.58 33.97
N LEU A 755 -15.28 10.81 33.80
CA LEU A 755 -15.42 11.78 34.91
C LEU A 755 -16.48 11.33 35.93
N ASP A 756 -17.55 10.68 35.47
CA ASP A 756 -18.62 10.16 36.32
C ASP A 756 -18.14 8.99 37.19
N ASP A 757 -17.22 8.16 36.69
CA ASP A 757 -16.56 7.10 37.45
C ASP A 757 -15.63 7.63 38.56
N TRP A 758 -15.39 8.94 38.61
CA TRP A 758 -14.57 9.59 39.64
C TRP A 758 -15.40 10.26 40.75
N ARG A 759 -16.72 10.12 40.70
CA ARG A 759 -17.65 10.69 41.69
C ARG A 759 -17.53 10.05 43.07
#